data_AF-A0A936R0J1-F1
#
_entry.id   AF-A0A936R0J1-F1
#
_cell.length_a   1.000
_cell.length_b   1.000
_cell.length_c   1.000
_cell.angle_alpha   90.00
_cell.angle_beta   90.00
_cell.angle_gamma   90.00
#
_symmetry.space_group_name_H-M   'P 1'
#
loop_
_entity.id
_entity.type
_entity.pdbx_description
1 polymer ?
#
loop_
_entity_poly.entity_id
_entity_poly.type
_entity_poly.pdbx_seq_one_letter_code
_entity_poly.pdbx_strand_id
1 'polypeptide(L)'
;MTLLEYAIAYAERGWPVFPIHTPTESGCSCRNAQCARVGKHPRISQGRNGATINPDTIRNWWAVWPEANIGIATGQESGLIVLDVDDGGEATLTGLALPDTVEQITGSGGRHLIYLRPDDDARYKTRVRFMPGLDSRADGGYIVAPPSMHVSGYRYAWEISSDPMDGMAAMPAPEWLLDAIRAPALDDTIGQAPEWNPDGDLPANIMDMLSSIPAESYDVWRNVGMALHYTDPADGLAVWDWWSGTADNYSADAVRREWRNFSRRGHQVANPITLSTVRRLAEQHGWIDPDAEHGAQVAAALIESHQRKQAELITESYRHKRAPAAIDAPSVMPARGLIRDIAEHILSRSVRPQPLLAVMAATAFVGTLAGRKYQTETGLRTNIYIVGLAESGAGKDQARKEINNLATAAGVDHLIGGDRLASGPGIVAALHKSPSRLFMLDEMGLMLQAMTGIKADPHRRDMMATLMTLYSSAGSVYRGAEYADQRERPRQDIINPNACIYGTSTHSQFYASLTTSQGVDGTLSRLIVASSPEHRPIRQRPMLGQPDVALVARLAEVAAYSPGGGNLGQRGGSGVDAPAQIVAMEDAVFTAWEALDDEMTEYMHDPSSRSVYSRVAENAAKLALIHAVSVDHTAPRIDAESFTWGREVALWAANIMMREVARHVADNDVEPGHQARAKPDP
;
A
#
# COMPACT_ATOMS: atom_id res chain seq x y z
N MET A 1 3.00 24.32 -42.78
CA MET A 1 1.93 23.55 -42.12
C MET A 1 2.06 23.66 -40.59
N THR A 2 0.96 23.65 -39.85
CA THR A 2 0.92 23.57 -38.38
C THR A 2 1.20 22.14 -37.88
N LEU A 3 1.47 21.95 -36.58
CA LEU A 3 1.65 20.61 -35.98
C LEU A 3 0.42 19.71 -36.21
N LEU A 4 -0.78 20.26 -36.14
CA LEU A 4 -2.02 19.54 -36.45
C LEU A 4 -2.06 19.14 -37.93
N GLU A 5 -1.74 20.04 -38.85
CA GLU A 5 -1.73 19.74 -40.29
C GLU A 5 -0.73 18.63 -40.63
N TYR A 6 0.45 18.62 -40.00
CA TYR A 6 1.39 17.51 -40.13
C TYR A 6 0.86 16.20 -39.53
N ALA A 7 0.26 16.24 -38.34
CA ALA A 7 -0.32 15.04 -37.72
C ALA A 7 -1.41 14.41 -38.58
N ILE A 8 -2.25 15.24 -39.22
CA ILE A 8 -3.27 14.79 -40.18
C ILE A 8 -2.61 14.24 -41.45
N ALA A 9 -1.61 14.92 -42.01
CA ALA A 9 -0.90 14.43 -43.19
C ALA A 9 -0.21 13.07 -42.96
N TYR A 10 0.31 12.81 -41.76
CA TYR A 10 0.83 11.48 -41.42
C TYR A 10 -0.28 10.43 -41.33
N ALA A 11 -1.40 10.76 -40.70
CA ALA A 11 -2.55 9.86 -40.62
C ALA A 11 -3.11 9.50 -42.01
N GLU A 12 -3.16 10.47 -42.94
CA GLU A 12 -3.58 10.25 -44.34
C GLU A 12 -2.66 9.30 -45.10
N ARG A 13 -1.40 9.17 -44.67
CA ARG A 13 -0.43 8.19 -45.19
C ARG A 13 -0.54 6.82 -44.52
N GLY A 14 -1.52 6.63 -43.64
CA GLY A 14 -1.68 5.41 -42.86
C GLY A 14 -0.72 5.31 -41.67
N TRP A 15 -0.07 6.39 -41.26
CA TRP A 15 0.85 6.40 -40.12
C TRP A 15 0.09 6.82 -38.86
N PRO A 16 -0.19 5.91 -37.91
CA PRO A 16 -0.96 6.23 -36.71
C PRO A 16 -0.18 7.20 -35.82
N VAL A 17 -0.84 8.29 -35.42
CA VAL A 17 -0.24 9.36 -34.62
C VAL A 17 -0.83 9.48 -33.23
N PHE A 18 -0.09 10.08 -32.30
CA PHE A 18 -0.56 10.44 -30.96
C PHE A 18 0.18 11.67 -30.40
N PRO A 19 -0.42 12.42 -29.46
CA PRO A 19 0.20 13.63 -28.91
C PRO A 19 1.28 13.31 -27.88
N ILE A 20 2.44 13.94 -28.02
CA ILE A 20 3.61 13.85 -27.14
C ILE A 20 3.79 15.17 -26.39
N HIS A 21 4.31 15.09 -25.17
CA HIS A 21 4.69 16.28 -24.41
C HIS A 21 5.72 17.10 -25.18
N THR A 22 5.65 18.43 -25.05
CA THR A 22 6.58 19.37 -25.68
C THR A 22 7.58 19.92 -24.66
N PRO A 23 8.84 20.20 -25.03
CA PRO A 23 9.78 20.96 -24.21
C PRO A 23 9.28 22.39 -23.94
N THR A 24 9.54 22.91 -22.74
CA THR A 24 9.20 24.28 -22.33
C THR A 24 10.44 24.97 -21.77
N GLU A 25 10.44 26.30 -21.62
CA GLU A 25 11.57 27.05 -21.03
C GLU A 25 12.00 26.52 -19.65
N SER A 26 11.04 26.03 -18.88
CA SER A 26 11.24 25.45 -17.54
C SER A 26 11.40 23.91 -17.52
N GLY A 27 11.58 23.27 -18.68
CA GLY A 27 11.77 21.82 -18.78
C GLY A 27 10.75 21.15 -19.71
N CYS A 28 9.73 20.49 -19.16
CA CYS A 28 8.74 19.76 -19.95
C CYS A 28 7.31 20.14 -19.59
N SER A 29 6.44 20.19 -20.60
CA SER A 29 5.00 20.45 -20.45
C SER A 29 4.24 19.43 -19.58
N CYS A 30 4.86 18.32 -19.15
CA CYS A 30 4.32 17.41 -18.15
C CYS A 30 4.43 17.93 -16.70
N ARG A 31 5.13 19.06 -16.48
CA ARG A 31 5.33 19.74 -15.19
C ARG A 31 6.09 18.92 -14.14
N ASN A 32 6.68 17.79 -14.53
CA ASN A 32 7.60 17.05 -13.68
C ASN A 32 9.00 17.68 -13.76
N ALA A 33 9.49 18.21 -12.64
CA ALA A 33 10.80 18.85 -12.52
C ALA A 33 11.99 17.89 -12.80
N GLN A 34 11.78 16.57 -12.66
CA GLN A 34 12.79 15.54 -12.91
C GLN A 34 12.47 14.69 -14.16
N CYS A 35 11.80 15.27 -15.15
CA CYS A 35 11.42 14.55 -16.36
C CYS A 35 12.63 14.01 -17.15
N ALA A 36 12.86 12.69 -17.12
CA ALA A 36 13.98 12.04 -17.81
C ALA A 36 13.88 12.00 -19.35
N ARG A 37 12.68 12.23 -19.93
CA ARG A 37 12.44 12.15 -21.39
C ARG A 37 11.69 13.39 -21.90
N VAL A 38 12.25 14.56 -21.66
CA VAL A 38 11.68 15.86 -22.07
C VAL A 38 11.32 15.83 -23.56
N GLY A 39 10.06 16.14 -23.88
CA GLY A 39 9.63 16.24 -25.27
C GLY A 39 9.37 14.90 -25.98
N LYS A 40 9.56 13.75 -25.31
CA LYS A 40 9.61 12.41 -25.93
C LYS A 40 8.67 11.36 -25.30
N HIS A 41 7.75 11.75 -24.40
CA HIS A 41 6.78 10.84 -23.78
C HIS A 41 5.32 11.25 -24.04
N PRO A 42 4.37 10.28 -24.09
CA PRO A 42 2.99 10.53 -24.51
C PRO A 42 2.21 11.45 -23.54
N ARG A 43 1.23 12.19 -24.07
CA ARG A 43 0.25 12.96 -23.27
C ARG A 43 -0.99 12.16 -22.85
N ILE A 44 -1.26 11.05 -23.54
CA ILE A 44 -2.43 10.19 -23.31
C ILE A 44 -2.04 8.94 -22.50
N SER A 45 -2.97 8.44 -21.69
CA SER A 45 -2.74 7.30 -20.78
C SER A 45 -2.49 5.99 -21.51
N GLN A 46 -3.09 5.78 -22.68
CA GLN A 46 -2.84 4.62 -23.55
C GLN A 46 -1.46 4.66 -24.21
N GLY A 47 -0.75 5.78 -24.11
CA GLY A 47 0.56 5.98 -24.73
C GLY A 47 0.51 5.75 -26.24
N ARG A 48 1.52 5.07 -26.78
CA ARG A 48 1.58 4.72 -28.21
C ARG A 48 0.46 3.77 -28.66
N ASN A 49 -0.07 2.94 -27.75
CA ASN A 49 -1.13 1.99 -28.10
C ASN A 49 -2.47 2.70 -28.36
N GLY A 50 -2.57 4.00 -28.03
CA GLY A 50 -3.68 4.85 -28.40
C GLY A 50 -3.47 5.61 -29.71
N ALA A 51 -2.39 5.33 -30.47
CA ALA A 51 -2.15 5.99 -31.75
C ALA A 51 -3.28 5.70 -32.75
N THR A 52 -3.60 6.67 -33.59
CA THR A 52 -4.73 6.55 -34.51
C THR A 52 -4.49 7.29 -35.81
N ILE A 53 -5.18 6.85 -36.85
CA ILE A 53 -5.29 7.56 -38.13
C ILE A 53 -6.62 8.33 -38.25
N ASN A 54 -7.47 8.29 -37.22
CA ASN A 54 -8.77 8.98 -37.24
C ASN A 54 -8.56 10.50 -37.12
N PRO A 55 -8.89 11.29 -38.16
CA PRO A 55 -8.62 12.73 -38.17
C PRO A 55 -9.41 13.50 -37.12
N ASP A 56 -10.59 13.02 -36.70
CA ASP A 56 -11.41 13.71 -35.69
C ASP A 56 -10.80 13.55 -34.30
N THR A 57 -10.32 12.35 -33.97
CA THR A 57 -9.57 12.11 -32.73
C THR A 57 -8.30 12.97 -32.68
N ILE A 58 -7.59 13.08 -33.80
CA ILE A 58 -6.37 13.89 -33.91
C ILE A 58 -6.69 15.38 -33.73
N ARG A 59 -7.71 15.91 -34.41
CA ARG A 59 -8.15 17.32 -34.23
C ARG A 59 -8.51 17.62 -32.79
N ASN A 60 -9.21 16.72 -32.12
CA ASN A 60 -9.59 16.89 -30.71
C ASN A 60 -8.36 16.98 -29.80
N TRP A 61 -7.32 16.16 -30.02
CA TRP A 61 -6.09 16.25 -29.23
C TRP A 61 -5.35 17.57 -29.41
N TRP A 62 -5.18 18.03 -30.66
CA TRP A 62 -4.47 19.29 -30.93
C TRP A 62 -5.29 20.54 -30.64
N ALA A 63 -6.62 20.44 -30.51
CA ALA A 63 -7.45 21.51 -29.94
C ALA A 63 -7.13 21.76 -28.45
N VAL A 64 -6.82 20.69 -27.70
CA VAL A 64 -6.46 20.77 -26.27
C VAL A 64 -4.98 21.10 -26.10
N TRP A 65 -4.10 20.55 -26.95
CA TRP A 65 -2.65 20.76 -26.90
C TRP A 65 -2.10 21.22 -28.27
N PRO A 66 -2.26 22.51 -28.63
CA PRO A 66 -1.85 23.01 -29.94
C PRO A 66 -0.37 22.84 -30.26
N GLU A 67 0.47 22.82 -29.22
CA GLU A 67 1.94 22.71 -29.31
C GLU A 67 2.46 21.29 -29.01
N ALA A 68 1.59 20.28 -28.96
CA ALA A 68 2.02 18.90 -28.74
C ALA A 68 2.96 18.43 -29.85
N ASN A 69 4.06 17.80 -29.44
CA ASN A 69 4.90 17.04 -30.36
C ASN A 69 4.09 15.86 -30.93
N ILE A 70 4.48 15.39 -32.12
CA ILE A 70 3.81 14.33 -32.85
C ILE A 70 4.58 13.03 -32.65
N GLY A 71 3.92 12.00 -32.13
CA GLY A 71 4.41 10.63 -32.13
C GLY A 71 3.85 9.83 -33.29
N ILE A 72 4.67 9.02 -33.96
CA ILE A 72 4.23 8.01 -34.94
C ILE A 72 4.53 6.62 -34.39
N ALA A 73 3.52 5.76 -34.27
CA ALA A 73 3.72 4.36 -33.88
C ALA A 73 4.45 3.58 -34.98
N THR A 74 5.41 2.72 -34.63
CA THR A 74 6.18 1.91 -35.58
C THR A 74 5.83 0.42 -35.48
N GLY A 75 6.17 -0.34 -36.51
CA GLY A 75 5.91 -1.78 -36.61
C GLY A 75 4.64 -2.10 -37.37
N GLN A 76 4.04 -3.26 -37.06
CA GLN A 76 2.85 -3.77 -37.73
C GLN A 76 1.70 -2.74 -37.85
N GLU A 77 1.49 -1.90 -36.84
CA GLU A 77 0.40 -0.90 -36.82
C GLU A 77 0.54 0.19 -37.91
N SER A 78 1.76 0.55 -38.30
CA SER A 78 2.03 1.56 -39.35
C SER A 78 2.63 0.99 -40.62
N GLY A 79 3.03 -0.29 -40.59
CA GLY A 79 3.84 -0.89 -41.65
C GLY A 79 5.24 -0.29 -41.74
N LEU A 80 5.78 0.32 -40.68
CA LEU A 80 7.08 1.00 -40.70
C LEU A 80 8.14 0.34 -39.81
N ILE A 81 9.39 0.34 -40.27
CA ILE A 81 10.59 0.06 -39.47
C ILE A 81 11.50 1.29 -39.58
N VAL A 82 12.03 1.75 -38.46
CA VAL A 82 12.95 2.90 -38.43
C VAL A 82 14.32 2.44 -37.95
N LEU A 83 15.34 2.82 -38.71
CA LEU A 83 16.75 2.75 -38.32
C LEU A 83 17.16 4.11 -37.76
N ASP A 84 17.53 4.14 -36.48
CA ASP A 84 17.91 5.34 -35.73
C ASP A 84 19.44 5.37 -35.65
N VAL A 85 20.04 6.36 -36.34
CA VAL A 85 21.48 6.51 -36.51
C VAL A 85 21.95 7.65 -35.60
N ASP A 86 22.61 7.27 -34.51
CA ASP A 86 23.21 8.16 -33.51
C ASP A 86 24.73 8.30 -33.73
N ASP A 87 25.42 9.03 -32.85
CA ASP A 87 26.87 9.27 -32.92
C ASP A 87 27.68 7.98 -33.12
N GLY A 88 28.47 7.96 -34.20
CA GLY A 88 29.30 6.82 -34.61
C GLY A 88 28.59 5.78 -35.50
N GLY A 89 27.27 5.90 -35.70
CA GLY A 89 26.49 4.99 -36.55
C GLY A 89 26.88 5.02 -38.02
N GLU A 90 27.30 6.17 -38.55
CA GLU A 90 27.77 6.30 -39.96
C GLU A 90 28.96 5.40 -40.29
N ALA A 91 29.89 5.23 -39.35
CA ALA A 91 31.02 4.32 -39.53
C ALA A 91 30.53 2.85 -39.59
N THR A 92 29.49 2.51 -38.83
CA THR A 92 28.87 1.18 -38.82
C THR A 92 28.09 0.89 -40.10
N LEU A 93 27.52 1.92 -40.73
CA LEU A 93 26.81 1.79 -42.02
C LEU A 93 27.76 1.67 -43.21
N THR A 94 29.06 1.99 -43.04
CA THR A 94 30.04 1.91 -44.11
C THR A 94 30.19 0.47 -44.59
N GLY A 95 29.80 0.22 -45.85
CA GLY A 95 29.85 -1.11 -46.47
C GLY A 95 28.55 -1.92 -46.36
N LEU A 96 27.50 -1.38 -45.73
CA LEU A 96 26.16 -1.97 -45.75
C LEU A 96 25.33 -1.34 -46.87
N ALA A 97 24.50 -2.15 -47.54
CA ALA A 97 23.56 -1.65 -48.53
C ALA A 97 22.42 -0.88 -47.83
N LEU A 98 22.29 0.40 -48.14
CA LEU A 98 21.32 1.30 -47.52
C LEU A 98 20.50 1.98 -48.63
N PRO A 99 19.29 1.50 -48.94
CA PRO A 99 18.43 2.16 -49.92
C PRO A 99 18.02 3.55 -49.43
N ASP A 100 18.04 4.51 -50.34
CA ASP A 100 17.47 5.84 -50.11
C ASP A 100 15.98 5.68 -49.77
N THR A 101 15.55 6.30 -48.67
CA THR A 101 14.19 6.18 -48.15
C THR A 101 13.80 7.48 -47.46
N VAL A 102 12.58 7.56 -46.93
CA VAL A 102 12.17 8.69 -46.09
C VAL A 102 13.14 8.87 -44.92
N GLU A 103 13.68 10.08 -44.78
CA GLU A 103 14.70 10.39 -43.77
C GLU A 103 14.31 11.65 -42.98
N GLN A 104 14.37 11.58 -41.65
CA GLN A 104 14.29 12.77 -40.79
C GLN A 104 15.59 13.01 -40.03
N ILE A 105 15.93 14.27 -39.85
CA ILE A 105 17.00 14.74 -38.98
C ILE A 105 16.42 14.95 -37.58
N THR A 106 17.08 14.36 -36.58
CA THR A 106 16.70 14.48 -35.17
C THR A 106 17.23 15.78 -34.57
N GLY A 107 16.58 16.30 -33.53
CA GLY A 107 17.06 17.51 -32.86
C GLY A 107 18.39 17.34 -32.09
N SER A 108 18.91 16.12 -31.95
CA SER A 108 20.26 15.85 -31.41
C SER A 108 21.35 15.80 -32.47
N GLY A 109 21.02 15.85 -33.77
CA GLY A 109 21.98 15.80 -34.87
C GLY A 109 22.14 14.42 -35.52
N GLY A 110 21.53 13.37 -34.98
CA GLY A 110 21.40 12.06 -35.64
C GLY A 110 20.26 12.03 -36.67
N ARG A 111 20.04 10.90 -37.34
CA ARG A 111 19.02 10.75 -38.38
C ARG A 111 18.21 9.46 -38.25
N HIS A 112 16.95 9.49 -38.67
CA HIS A 112 16.07 8.32 -38.73
C HIS A 112 15.74 8.00 -40.18
N LEU A 113 16.10 6.80 -40.62
CA LEU A 113 15.75 6.24 -41.92
C LEU A 113 14.51 5.37 -41.74
N ILE A 114 13.42 5.71 -42.43
CA ILE A 114 12.11 5.10 -42.29
C ILE A 114 11.86 4.18 -43.48
N TYR A 115 11.70 2.89 -43.22
CA TYR A 115 11.48 1.84 -44.21
C TYR A 115 10.10 1.18 -44.04
N LEU A 116 9.63 0.53 -45.10
CA LEU A 116 8.47 -0.36 -45.04
C LEU A 116 8.84 -1.66 -44.32
N ARG A 117 8.01 -2.03 -43.35
CA ARG A 117 7.98 -3.35 -42.74
C ARG A 117 7.47 -4.35 -43.78
N PRO A 118 8.12 -5.52 -43.97
CA PRO A 118 7.56 -6.59 -44.78
C PRO A 118 6.15 -6.98 -44.33
N ASP A 119 5.27 -7.28 -45.29
CA ASP A 119 3.96 -7.84 -45.00
C ASP A 119 4.08 -9.36 -44.74
N ASP A 120 4.72 -9.68 -43.62
CA ASP A 120 4.88 -11.04 -43.13
C ASP A 120 4.48 -11.14 -41.64
N ASP A 121 4.34 -12.38 -41.19
CA ASP A 121 4.08 -12.71 -39.79
C ASP A 121 5.34 -12.62 -38.91
N ALA A 122 6.48 -12.23 -39.48
CA ALA A 122 7.71 -12.13 -38.72
C ALA A 122 7.64 -10.95 -37.74
N ARG A 123 8.12 -11.18 -36.52
CA ARG A 123 8.21 -10.13 -35.51
C ARG A 123 9.55 -9.42 -35.60
N TYR A 124 9.53 -8.10 -35.77
CA TYR A 124 10.71 -7.25 -35.83
C TYR A 124 10.82 -6.44 -34.53
N LYS A 125 11.90 -6.64 -33.78
CA LYS A 125 12.04 -6.02 -32.45
C LYS A 125 12.57 -4.60 -32.54
N THR A 126 12.00 -3.69 -31.75
CA THR A 126 12.67 -2.46 -31.34
C THR A 126 13.90 -2.83 -30.49
N ARG A 127 15.10 -2.46 -30.91
CA ARG A 127 16.36 -2.76 -30.21
C ARG A 127 17.19 -1.49 -30.03
N VAL A 128 17.76 -1.32 -28.85
CA VAL A 128 18.75 -0.27 -28.55
C VAL A 128 20.14 -0.87 -28.75
N ARG A 129 21.01 -0.16 -29.47
CA ARG A 129 22.40 -0.51 -29.77
C ARG A 129 22.55 -1.94 -30.27
N PHE A 130 21.74 -2.32 -31.26
CA PHE A 130 21.84 -3.65 -31.86
C PHE A 130 23.12 -3.78 -32.70
N MET A 131 23.66 -2.64 -33.15
CA MET A 131 25.02 -2.46 -33.61
C MET A 131 25.57 -1.13 -33.04
N PRO A 132 26.89 -0.88 -33.05
CA PRO A 132 27.45 0.38 -32.57
C PRO A 132 26.83 1.59 -33.27
N GLY A 133 26.23 2.50 -32.50
CA GLY A 133 25.58 3.71 -33.02
C GLY A 133 24.26 3.50 -33.76
N LEU A 134 23.72 2.26 -33.78
CA LEU A 134 22.47 1.94 -34.48
C LEU A 134 21.40 1.38 -33.52
N ASP A 135 20.26 2.05 -33.51
CA ASP A 135 19.03 1.70 -32.83
C ASP A 135 17.94 1.34 -33.86
N SER A 136 16.94 0.54 -33.46
CA SER A 136 15.78 0.24 -34.31
C SER A 136 14.48 0.53 -33.58
N ARG A 137 13.51 1.10 -34.30
CA ARG A 137 12.10 1.23 -33.88
C ARG A 137 11.24 0.40 -34.84
N ALA A 138 10.75 -0.73 -34.36
CA ALA A 138 9.93 -1.66 -35.12
C ALA A 138 8.67 -1.98 -34.29
N ASP A 139 8.27 -3.24 -34.16
CA ASP A 139 7.05 -3.64 -33.46
C ASP A 139 7.05 -3.16 -32.00
N GLY A 140 5.98 -2.45 -31.63
CA GLY A 140 5.84 -1.83 -30.31
C GLY A 140 6.82 -0.68 -30.08
N GLY A 141 7.30 -0.01 -31.12
CA GLY A 141 8.11 1.21 -31.05
C GLY A 141 7.30 2.47 -31.39
N TYR A 142 7.94 3.63 -31.28
CA TYR A 142 7.44 4.88 -31.88
C TYR A 142 8.62 5.83 -32.11
N ILE A 143 8.41 6.81 -33.00
CA ILE A 143 9.33 7.95 -33.22
C ILE A 143 8.63 9.26 -32.89
N VAL A 144 9.44 10.30 -32.64
CA VAL A 144 8.96 11.70 -32.62
C VAL A 144 9.17 12.26 -34.03
N ALA A 145 8.10 12.78 -34.64
CA ALA A 145 8.08 13.17 -36.03
C ALA A 145 8.17 14.69 -36.24
N PRO A 146 8.73 15.18 -37.35
CA PRO A 146 8.71 16.59 -37.73
C PRO A 146 7.29 17.21 -37.72
N PRO A 147 7.13 18.51 -37.41
CA PRO A 147 8.13 19.50 -37.01
C PRO A 147 8.28 19.62 -35.48
N SER A 148 8.19 18.50 -34.74
CA SER A 148 8.25 18.47 -33.26
C SER A 148 9.51 19.14 -32.69
N MET A 149 9.41 19.68 -31.48
CA MET A 149 10.50 20.35 -30.77
C MET A 149 11.32 19.37 -29.94
N HIS A 150 12.65 19.42 -30.06
CA HIS A 150 13.58 18.69 -29.22
C HIS A 150 14.05 19.54 -28.02
N VAL A 151 14.51 18.89 -26.94
CA VAL A 151 15.01 19.59 -25.75
C VAL A 151 16.25 20.45 -26.02
N SER A 152 16.98 20.18 -27.11
CA SER A 152 18.10 21.01 -27.58
C SER A 152 17.66 22.37 -28.14
N GLY A 153 16.36 22.58 -28.37
CA GLY A 153 15.82 23.77 -29.04
C GLY A 153 15.75 23.65 -30.56
N TYR A 154 16.31 22.59 -31.15
CA TYR A 154 16.14 22.28 -32.57
C TYR A 154 14.85 21.50 -32.82
N ARG A 155 14.27 21.65 -34.01
CA ARG A 155 13.11 20.87 -34.43
C ARG A 155 13.55 19.62 -35.19
N TYR A 156 12.78 18.56 -35.04
CA TYR A 156 12.81 17.45 -35.99
C TYR A 156 12.40 17.99 -37.37
N ALA A 157 13.14 17.64 -38.41
CA ALA A 157 12.88 18.07 -39.78
C ALA A 157 13.07 16.89 -40.73
N TRP A 158 12.29 16.86 -41.81
CA TRP A 158 12.57 15.94 -42.91
C TRP A 158 13.86 16.37 -43.63
N GLU A 159 14.67 15.41 -44.07
CA GLU A 159 15.75 15.68 -44.99
C GLU A 159 15.15 16.10 -46.33
N ILE A 160 15.70 17.15 -46.95
CA ILE A 160 15.04 17.89 -48.04
C ILE A 160 14.76 17.00 -49.26
N SER A 161 15.69 16.10 -49.61
CA SER A 161 15.52 15.18 -50.73
C SER A 161 14.72 13.91 -50.38
N SER A 162 14.35 13.75 -49.12
CA SER A 162 13.73 12.54 -48.56
C SER A 162 12.40 12.84 -47.83
N ASP A 163 11.79 14.00 -48.11
CA ASP A 163 10.59 14.47 -47.42
C ASP A 163 9.33 13.70 -47.89
N PRO A 164 8.62 13.01 -46.98
CA PRO A 164 7.39 12.31 -47.31
C PRO A 164 6.25 13.25 -47.74
N MET A 165 6.27 14.52 -47.32
CA MET A 165 5.31 15.54 -47.73
C MET A 165 5.51 15.99 -49.18
N ASP A 166 6.73 15.86 -49.71
CA ASP A 166 7.07 16.17 -51.11
C ASP A 166 6.99 14.94 -52.03
N GLY A 167 6.34 13.87 -51.55
CA GLY A 167 6.03 12.68 -52.34
C GLY A 167 7.01 11.52 -52.20
N MET A 168 8.02 11.62 -51.32
CA MET A 168 8.91 10.50 -51.05
C MET A 168 8.15 9.33 -50.40
N ALA A 169 8.38 8.13 -50.91
CA ALA A 169 7.84 6.89 -50.36
C ALA A 169 8.90 6.18 -49.51
N ALA A 170 8.46 5.52 -48.43
CA ALA A 170 9.33 4.63 -47.68
C ALA A 170 9.67 3.42 -48.56
N MET A 171 10.94 3.02 -48.58
CA MET A 171 11.42 1.85 -49.33
C MET A 171 11.39 0.60 -48.45
N PRO A 172 11.37 -0.61 -49.03
CA PRO A 172 11.51 -1.85 -48.26
C PRO A 172 12.77 -1.84 -47.39
N ALA A 173 12.64 -2.30 -46.14
CA ALA A 173 13.77 -2.38 -45.24
C ALA A 173 14.85 -3.34 -45.79
N PRO A 174 16.15 -2.98 -45.69
CA PRO A 174 17.21 -3.84 -46.20
C PRO A 174 17.31 -5.14 -45.40
N GLU A 175 17.67 -6.23 -46.09
CA GLU A 175 17.67 -7.59 -45.52
C GLU A 175 18.55 -7.70 -44.26
N TRP A 176 19.73 -7.08 -44.26
CA TRP A 176 20.63 -7.07 -43.09
C TRP A 176 19.97 -6.45 -41.85
N LEU A 177 19.13 -5.41 -42.03
CA LEU A 177 18.42 -4.76 -40.94
C LEU A 177 17.31 -5.68 -40.44
N LEU A 178 16.55 -6.28 -41.37
CA LEU A 178 15.52 -7.25 -41.05
C LEU A 178 16.10 -8.42 -40.25
N ASP A 179 17.18 -9.05 -40.72
CA ASP A 179 17.85 -10.15 -40.04
C ASP A 179 18.36 -9.77 -38.65
N ALA A 180 18.95 -8.59 -38.50
CA ALA A 180 19.47 -8.11 -37.22
C ALA A 180 18.37 -7.93 -36.16
N ILE A 181 17.16 -7.52 -36.58
CA ILE A 181 16.07 -7.18 -35.67
C ILE A 181 14.96 -8.25 -35.60
N ARG A 182 14.91 -9.17 -36.57
CA ARG A 182 13.97 -10.28 -36.64
C ARG A 182 14.08 -11.14 -35.39
N ALA A 183 12.93 -11.48 -34.82
CA ALA A 183 12.85 -12.45 -33.74
C ALA A 183 13.05 -13.85 -34.33
N PRO A 184 13.69 -14.78 -33.60
CA PRO A 184 13.84 -16.15 -34.07
C PRO A 184 12.48 -16.76 -34.40
N ALA A 185 12.45 -17.50 -35.52
CA ALA A 185 11.27 -18.21 -36.01
C ALA A 185 10.70 -19.11 -34.92
N LEU A 186 9.39 -19.20 -34.95
CA LEU A 186 8.55 -19.78 -33.93
C LEU A 186 8.39 -21.27 -34.28
N ASP A 187 9.26 -22.14 -33.72
CA ASP A 187 9.38 -23.58 -34.01
C ASP A 187 8.04 -24.30 -34.23
N ASP A 188 7.93 -25.03 -35.35
CA ASP A 188 6.71 -25.66 -35.90
C ASP A 188 6.39 -27.04 -35.27
N THR A 189 7.02 -27.39 -34.15
CA THR A 189 6.82 -28.68 -33.46
C THR A 189 5.49 -28.81 -32.70
N ILE A 190 4.64 -27.76 -32.69
CA ILE A 190 3.29 -27.80 -32.10
C ILE A 190 2.25 -28.01 -33.21
N GLY A 191 2.34 -29.14 -33.90
CA GLY A 191 1.32 -29.60 -34.83
C GLY A 191 0.26 -30.40 -34.07
N GLN A 192 -0.91 -29.79 -33.85
CA GLN A 192 -2.08 -30.31 -33.10
C GLN A 192 -1.97 -30.22 -31.58
N ALA A 193 -2.95 -29.54 -30.95
CA ALA A 193 -3.09 -29.52 -29.50
C ALA A 193 -3.38 -30.94 -29.00
N PRO A 194 -2.69 -31.45 -27.97
CA PRO A 194 -2.95 -32.78 -27.43
C PRO A 194 -4.37 -32.88 -26.82
N GLU A 195 -4.90 -34.10 -26.76
CA GLU A 195 -6.14 -34.42 -26.02
C GLU A 195 -5.96 -34.01 -24.54
N TRP A 196 -6.94 -33.29 -23.97
CA TRP A 196 -6.91 -32.81 -22.59
C TRP A 196 -6.85 -33.97 -21.59
N ASN A 197 -5.91 -33.92 -20.64
CA ASN A 197 -5.87 -34.84 -19.51
C ASN A 197 -6.74 -34.33 -18.34
N PRO A 198 -7.85 -35.02 -17.99
CA PRO A 198 -8.71 -34.61 -16.88
C PRO A 198 -8.05 -34.73 -15.49
N ASP A 199 -6.90 -35.40 -15.39
CA ASP A 199 -6.10 -35.52 -14.16
C ASP A 199 -4.93 -34.50 -14.09
N GLY A 200 -4.91 -33.47 -14.93
CA GLY A 200 -3.90 -32.39 -14.94
C GLY A 200 -4.04 -31.36 -13.81
N ASP A 201 -3.23 -30.29 -13.83
CA ASP A 201 -3.19 -29.25 -12.78
C ASP A 201 -4.35 -28.23 -12.91
N LEU A 202 -5.16 -28.32 -13.96
CA LEU A 202 -6.39 -27.54 -14.13
C LEU A 202 -7.55 -28.11 -13.30
N PRO A 203 -8.40 -27.26 -12.70
CA PRO A 203 -9.51 -27.73 -11.89
C PRO A 203 -10.59 -28.39 -12.76
N ALA A 204 -11.25 -29.41 -12.21
CA ALA A 204 -12.28 -30.18 -12.93
C ALA A 204 -13.43 -29.33 -13.49
N ASN A 205 -13.71 -28.16 -12.90
CA ASN A 205 -14.74 -27.22 -13.33
C ASN A 205 -14.25 -26.13 -14.32
N ILE A 206 -13.03 -26.26 -14.86
CA ILE A 206 -12.44 -25.24 -15.75
C ILE A 206 -13.26 -25.01 -17.02
N MET A 207 -13.82 -26.06 -17.60
CA MET A 207 -14.64 -25.96 -18.81
C MET A 207 -15.95 -25.22 -18.51
N ASP A 208 -16.58 -25.51 -17.38
CA ASP A 208 -17.82 -24.84 -16.94
C ASP A 208 -17.61 -23.34 -16.68
N MET A 209 -16.49 -22.98 -16.05
CA MET A 209 -16.10 -21.58 -15.86
C MET A 209 -15.95 -20.87 -17.21
N LEU A 210 -15.24 -21.48 -18.15
CA LEU A 210 -14.95 -20.89 -19.47
C LEU A 210 -16.19 -20.78 -20.35
N SER A 211 -17.10 -21.77 -20.33
CA SER A 211 -18.37 -21.70 -21.08
C SER A 211 -19.27 -20.54 -20.67
N SER A 212 -19.05 -19.95 -19.49
CA SER A 212 -19.80 -18.78 -19.02
C SER A 212 -19.17 -17.46 -19.48
N ILE A 213 -17.94 -17.46 -20.00
CA ILE A 213 -17.18 -16.25 -20.38
C ILE A 213 -17.14 -16.11 -21.91
N PRO A 214 -17.55 -14.96 -22.48
CA PRO A 214 -17.38 -14.67 -23.91
C PRO A 214 -15.91 -14.52 -24.31
N ALA A 215 -15.50 -15.20 -25.39
CA ALA A 215 -14.11 -15.20 -25.88
C ALA A 215 -13.76 -14.08 -26.88
N GLU A 216 -14.72 -13.22 -27.23
CA GLU A 216 -14.59 -12.20 -28.29
C GLU A 216 -13.68 -11.02 -27.90
N SER A 217 -13.64 -10.68 -26.61
CA SER A 217 -12.86 -9.56 -26.09
C SER A 217 -11.39 -9.94 -25.97
N TYR A 218 -10.52 -9.23 -26.69
CA TYR A 218 -9.08 -9.49 -26.70
C TYR A 218 -8.46 -9.47 -25.29
N ASP A 219 -8.86 -8.52 -24.43
CA ASP A 219 -8.32 -8.43 -23.07
C ASP A 219 -8.75 -9.60 -22.20
N VAL A 220 -10.02 -10.04 -22.33
CA VAL A 220 -10.56 -11.20 -21.61
C VAL A 220 -9.88 -12.48 -22.12
N TRP A 221 -9.86 -12.66 -23.43
CA TRP A 221 -9.24 -13.77 -24.14
C TRP A 221 -7.78 -13.96 -23.73
N ARG A 222 -7.01 -12.87 -23.72
CA ARG A 222 -5.60 -12.87 -23.34
C ARG A 222 -5.37 -13.15 -21.85
N ASN A 223 -6.22 -12.60 -20.96
CA ASN A 223 -6.12 -12.84 -19.52
C ASN A 223 -6.43 -14.30 -19.15
N VAL A 224 -7.42 -14.90 -19.81
CA VAL A 224 -7.74 -16.33 -19.67
C VAL A 224 -6.55 -17.18 -20.14
N GLY A 225 -5.97 -16.86 -21.29
CA GLY A 225 -4.78 -17.54 -21.79
C GLY A 225 -3.59 -17.48 -20.82
N MET A 226 -3.31 -16.31 -20.23
CA MET A 226 -2.24 -16.18 -19.23
C MET A 226 -2.50 -17.01 -17.97
N ALA A 227 -3.76 -17.08 -17.52
CA ALA A 227 -4.13 -17.86 -16.34
C ALA A 227 -3.99 -19.37 -16.55
N LEU A 228 -4.43 -19.86 -17.70
CA LEU A 228 -4.29 -21.27 -18.09
C LEU A 228 -2.80 -21.62 -18.26
N HIS A 229 -2.04 -20.76 -18.95
CA HIS A 229 -0.60 -20.96 -19.16
C HIS A 229 0.19 -20.96 -17.85
N TYR A 230 -0.17 -20.10 -16.90
CA TYR A 230 0.48 -20.05 -15.60
C TYR A 230 0.21 -21.29 -14.73
N THR A 231 -0.97 -21.91 -14.90
CA THR A 231 -1.41 -23.00 -14.03
C THR A 231 -1.00 -24.36 -14.57
N ASP A 232 -1.29 -24.61 -15.84
CA ASP A 232 -0.93 -25.85 -16.51
C ASP A 232 -0.55 -25.53 -17.97
N PRO A 233 0.72 -25.21 -18.24
CA PRO A 233 1.16 -24.93 -19.59
C PRO A 233 1.03 -26.13 -20.55
N ALA A 234 0.96 -27.36 -20.02
CA ALA A 234 0.90 -28.59 -20.81
C ALA A 234 -0.51 -28.83 -21.35
N ASP A 235 -1.52 -28.78 -20.48
CA ASP A 235 -2.92 -29.02 -20.85
C ASP A 235 -3.68 -27.71 -21.18
N GLY A 236 -3.24 -26.58 -20.64
CA GLY A 236 -3.91 -25.29 -20.79
C GLY A 236 -3.99 -24.75 -22.21
N LEU A 237 -3.07 -25.15 -23.11
CA LEU A 237 -3.14 -24.74 -24.51
C LEU A 237 -4.35 -25.35 -25.20
N ALA A 238 -4.61 -26.64 -24.97
CA ALA A 238 -5.74 -27.34 -25.55
C ALA A 238 -7.07 -26.76 -25.05
N VAL A 239 -7.16 -26.49 -23.74
CA VAL A 239 -8.33 -25.86 -23.11
C VAL A 239 -8.56 -24.43 -23.64
N TRP A 240 -7.49 -23.65 -23.79
CA TRP A 240 -7.59 -22.28 -24.30
C TRP A 240 -7.97 -22.25 -25.79
N ASP A 241 -7.43 -23.14 -26.61
CA ASP A 241 -7.75 -23.27 -28.03
C ASP A 241 -9.23 -23.65 -28.23
N TRP A 242 -9.71 -24.63 -27.46
CA TRP A 242 -11.13 -25.03 -27.46
C TRP A 242 -12.06 -23.86 -27.12
N TRP A 243 -11.81 -23.15 -26.01
CA TRP A 243 -12.64 -22.03 -25.59
C TRP A 243 -12.55 -20.85 -26.56
N SER A 244 -11.37 -20.59 -27.12
CA SER A 244 -11.19 -19.57 -28.16
C SER A 244 -12.02 -19.88 -29.41
N GLY A 245 -12.22 -21.16 -29.72
CA GLY A 245 -13.03 -21.63 -30.83
C GLY A 245 -14.53 -21.34 -30.71
N THR A 246 -15.02 -20.86 -29.55
CA THR A 246 -16.40 -20.42 -29.39
C THR A 246 -16.66 -18.99 -29.89
N ALA A 247 -15.61 -18.22 -30.23
CA ALA A 247 -15.74 -16.87 -30.75
C ALA A 247 -15.76 -16.83 -32.28
N ASP A 248 -16.59 -15.95 -32.85
CA ASP A 248 -16.72 -15.77 -34.30
C ASP A 248 -15.43 -15.27 -34.98
N ASN A 249 -14.53 -14.65 -34.24
CA ASN A 249 -13.23 -14.12 -34.71
C ASN A 249 -12.05 -15.05 -34.39
N TYR A 250 -12.31 -16.33 -34.12
CA TYR A 250 -11.30 -17.31 -33.75
C TYR A 250 -10.18 -17.46 -34.80
N SER A 251 -8.94 -17.55 -34.33
CA SER A 251 -7.76 -17.89 -35.12
C SER A 251 -6.82 -18.78 -34.31
N ALA A 252 -6.67 -20.03 -34.74
CA ALA A 252 -5.74 -20.99 -34.13
C ALA A 252 -4.30 -20.46 -34.12
N ASP A 253 -3.91 -19.72 -35.16
CA ASP A 253 -2.57 -19.12 -35.25
C ASP A 253 -2.41 -17.97 -34.26
N ALA A 254 -3.46 -17.20 -33.98
CA ALA A 254 -3.45 -16.18 -32.94
C ALA A 254 -3.29 -16.79 -31.53
N VAL A 255 -4.00 -17.88 -31.21
CA VAL A 255 -3.89 -18.62 -29.94
C VAL A 255 -2.44 -19.11 -29.73
N ARG A 256 -1.88 -19.82 -30.72
CA ARG A 256 -0.51 -20.37 -30.63
C ARG A 256 0.56 -19.26 -30.54
N ARG A 257 0.36 -18.15 -31.24
CA ARG A 257 1.27 -17.00 -31.18
C ARG A 257 1.28 -16.39 -29.78
N GLU A 258 0.12 -16.18 -29.19
CA GLU A 258 0.00 -15.52 -27.89
C GLU A 258 0.42 -16.44 -26.73
N TRP A 259 0.17 -17.75 -26.82
CA TRP A 259 0.64 -18.75 -25.82
C TRP A 259 2.17 -18.75 -25.67
N ARG A 260 2.89 -18.60 -26.79
CA ARG A 260 4.36 -18.51 -26.80
C ARG A 260 4.87 -17.18 -26.24
N ASN A 261 4.08 -16.11 -26.30
CA ASN A 261 4.41 -14.83 -25.66
C ASN A 261 4.35 -14.93 -24.13
N PHE A 262 3.49 -15.77 -23.58
CA PHE A 262 3.43 -16.03 -22.13
C PHE A 262 4.70 -16.76 -21.65
N SER A 263 5.18 -17.73 -22.42
CA SER A 263 6.40 -18.52 -22.13
C SER A 263 7.70 -17.70 -22.09
N ARG A 264 7.77 -16.54 -22.77
CA ARG A 264 8.97 -15.67 -22.82
C ARG A 264 9.11 -14.72 -21.64
N ARG A 265 8.03 -14.44 -20.92
CA ARG A 265 8.06 -13.79 -19.61
C ARG A 265 8.04 -14.93 -18.59
N GLY A 266 9.21 -15.47 -18.27
CA GLY A 266 9.33 -16.53 -17.27
C GLY A 266 8.55 -16.19 -16.00
N HIS A 267 8.20 -17.20 -15.20
CA HIS A 267 7.32 -17.15 -14.01
C HIS A 267 7.76 -16.17 -12.88
N GLN A 268 8.67 -15.24 -13.16
CA GLN A 268 9.13 -14.14 -12.34
C GLN A 268 8.37 -12.83 -12.63
N VAL A 269 7.04 -12.87 -12.60
CA VAL A 269 6.21 -11.66 -12.56
C VAL A 269 5.74 -11.48 -11.13
N ALA A 270 5.96 -10.29 -10.54
CA ALA A 270 5.65 -10.02 -9.13
C ALA A 270 4.17 -10.23 -8.76
N ASN A 271 3.27 -10.30 -9.75
CA ASN A 271 1.86 -10.63 -9.57
C ASN A 271 1.30 -11.32 -10.82
N PRO A 272 1.38 -12.67 -10.93
CA PRO A 272 0.92 -13.38 -12.12
C PRO A 272 -0.61 -13.42 -12.19
N ILE A 273 -1.15 -13.44 -13.41
CA ILE A 273 -2.58 -13.68 -13.64
C ILE A 273 -2.81 -15.18 -13.51
N THR A 274 -3.61 -15.58 -12.52
CA THR A 274 -3.89 -16.97 -12.16
C THR A 274 -5.34 -17.35 -12.48
N LEU A 275 -5.71 -18.63 -12.29
CA LEU A 275 -7.10 -19.09 -12.41
C LEU A 275 -8.11 -18.31 -11.55
N SER A 276 -7.67 -17.62 -10.49
CA SER A 276 -8.53 -16.70 -9.74
C SER A 276 -9.13 -15.60 -10.61
N THR A 277 -8.42 -15.19 -11.67
CA THR A 277 -8.91 -14.22 -12.65
C THR A 277 -10.00 -14.82 -13.54
N VAL A 278 -9.81 -16.08 -13.97
CA VAL A 278 -10.81 -16.82 -14.78
C VAL A 278 -12.07 -17.03 -13.96
N ARG A 279 -11.94 -17.49 -12.72
CA ARG A 279 -13.06 -17.65 -11.79
C ARG A 279 -13.86 -16.36 -11.61
N ARG A 280 -13.18 -15.25 -11.33
CA ARG A 280 -13.84 -13.94 -11.15
C ARG A 280 -14.57 -13.49 -12.42
N LEU A 281 -13.99 -13.73 -13.60
CA LEU A 281 -14.63 -13.41 -14.87
C LEU A 281 -15.88 -14.28 -15.10
N ALA A 282 -15.81 -15.57 -14.74
CA ALA A 282 -16.95 -16.48 -14.81
C ALA A 282 -18.08 -16.00 -13.85
N GLU A 283 -17.75 -15.67 -12.60
CA GLU A 283 -18.72 -15.15 -11.61
C GLU A 283 -19.40 -13.85 -12.09
N GLN A 284 -18.64 -12.95 -12.74
CA GLN A 284 -19.19 -11.73 -13.35
C GLN A 284 -20.18 -12.01 -14.49
N HIS A 285 -20.02 -13.14 -15.18
CA HIS A 285 -20.95 -13.59 -16.22
C HIS A 285 -21.98 -14.61 -15.70
N GLY A 286 -22.18 -14.65 -14.37
CA GLY A 286 -23.25 -15.41 -13.74
C GLY A 286 -22.92 -16.87 -13.42
N TRP A 287 -21.68 -17.30 -13.55
CA TRP A 287 -21.24 -18.61 -13.09
C TRP A 287 -21.25 -18.68 -11.55
N ILE A 288 -21.75 -19.78 -11.00
CA ILE A 288 -21.81 -20.02 -9.55
C ILE A 288 -20.95 -21.25 -9.25
N ASP A 289 -19.90 -21.07 -8.42
CA ASP A 289 -19.00 -22.16 -8.05
C ASP A 289 -19.73 -23.22 -7.20
N PRO A 290 -19.85 -24.47 -7.70
CA PRO A 290 -20.50 -25.54 -6.94
C PRO A 290 -19.72 -25.97 -5.68
N ASP A 291 -18.41 -25.68 -5.59
CA ASP A 291 -17.51 -26.12 -4.50
C ASP A 291 -16.83 -24.94 -3.78
N ALA A 292 -17.55 -23.80 -3.65
CA ALA A 292 -17.07 -22.55 -3.06
C ALA A 292 -16.40 -22.68 -1.67
N GLU A 293 -16.67 -23.76 -0.94
CA GLU A 293 -16.13 -24.02 0.39
C GLU A 293 -14.71 -24.61 0.39
N HIS A 294 -14.30 -25.35 -0.65
CA HIS A 294 -12.99 -26.01 -0.73
C HIS A 294 -11.89 -25.11 -1.33
N GLY A 295 -12.21 -24.33 -2.36
CA GLY A 295 -11.27 -23.37 -2.97
C GLY A 295 -10.83 -22.26 -2.02
N ALA A 296 -11.72 -21.82 -1.12
CA ALA A 296 -11.38 -20.90 -0.03
C ALA A 296 -10.40 -21.52 0.98
N GLN A 297 -10.44 -22.83 1.19
CA GLN A 297 -9.53 -23.55 2.09
C GLN A 297 -8.13 -23.73 1.46
N VAL A 298 -8.04 -24.02 0.16
CA VAL A 298 -6.76 -24.19 -0.56
C VAL A 298 -6.04 -22.85 -0.77
N ALA A 299 -6.76 -21.79 -1.16
CA ALA A 299 -6.19 -20.45 -1.23
C ALA A 299 -5.72 -19.95 0.14
N ALA A 300 -6.47 -20.27 1.21
CA ALA A 300 -6.04 -20.01 2.57
C ALA A 300 -4.75 -20.77 2.91
N ALA A 301 -4.64 -22.05 2.57
CA ALA A 301 -3.46 -22.87 2.83
C ALA A 301 -2.20 -22.41 2.07
N LEU A 302 -2.34 -21.94 0.82
CA LEU A 302 -1.22 -21.42 0.03
C LEU A 302 -0.73 -20.05 0.54
N ILE A 303 -1.67 -19.16 0.90
CA ILE A 303 -1.34 -17.88 1.55
C ILE A 303 -0.66 -18.15 2.90
N GLU A 304 -1.18 -19.11 3.68
CA GLU A 304 -0.61 -19.52 4.96
C GLU A 304 0.80 -20.09 4.80
N SER A 305 1.05 -20.94 3.79
CA SER A 305 2.38 -21.49 3.50
C SER A 305 3.39 -20.42 3.08
N HIS A 306 2.98 -19.44 2.26
CA HIS A 306 3.85 -18.34 1.88
C HIS A 306 4.16 -17.39 3.05
N GLN A 307 3.15 -17.08 3.86
CA GLN A 307 3.31 -16.29 5.09
C GLN A 307 4.22 -17.02 6.10
N ARG A 308 4.12 -18.34 6.24
CA ARG A 308 5.03 -19.16 7.07
C ARG A 308 6.49 -19.09 6.59
N LYS A 309 6.76 -19.21 5.28
CA LYS A 309 8.13 -19.05 4.76
C LYS A 309 8.72 -17.66 5.00
N GLN A 310 7.91 -16.60 4.85
CA GLN A 310 8.34 -15.26 5.24
C GLN A 310 8.50 -15.13 6.76
N ALA A 311 7.66 -15.81 7.54
CA ALA A 311 7.74 -15.87 9.00
C ALA A 311 9.06 -16.48 9.47
N GLU A 312 9.46 -17.61 8.90
CA GLU A 312 10.69 -18.33 9.22
C GLU A 312 11.93 -17.45 8.96
N LEU A 313 11.98 -16.77 7.81
CA LEU A 313 13.06 -15.82 7.46
C LEU A 313 13.13 -14.63 8.43
N ILE A 314 11.97 -14.12 8.85
CA ILE A 314 11.86 -13.02 9.81
C ILE A 314 12.28 -13.49 11.22
N THR A 315 11.85 -14.69 11.65
CA THR A 315 12.17 -15.32 12.93
C THR A 315 13.65 -15.63 13.07
N GLU A 316 14.29 -16.10 11.99
CA GLU A 316 15.73 -16.33 11.93
C GLU A 316 16.52 -15.02 12.06
N SER A 317 16.02 -13.91 11.49
CA SER A 317 16.58 -12.56 11.71
C SER A 317 16.40 -12.08 13.16
N TYR A 318 15.27 -12.37 13.81
CA TYR A 318 15.02 -12.01 15.22
C TYR A 318 15.93 -12.75 16.21
N ARG A 319 16.33 -14.01 15.93
CA ARG A 319 17.15 -14.84 16.83
C ARG A 319 18.59 -14.34 17.03
N HIS A 320 19.13 -13.55 16.09
CA HIS A 320 20.56 -13.22 16.06
C HIS A 320 20.93 -11.78 16.48
N LYS A 321 19.98 -10.93 16.87
CA LYS A 321 20.25 -9.50 17.07
C LYS A 321 20.05 -9.01 18.50
N ARG A 322 21.00 -8.20 18.95
CA ARG A 322 21.05 -7.61 20.29
C ARG A 322 20.01 -6.48 20.35
N ALA A 323 18.96 -6.66 21.16
CA ALA A 323 18.10 -5.54 21.55
C ALA A 323 18.96 -4.46 22.25
N PRO A 324 18.53 -3.18 22.26
CA PRO A 324 19.08 -2.17 23.16
C PRO A 324 19.21 -2.76 24.58
N ALA A 325 20.21 -2.30 25.35
CA ALA A 325 20.48 -2.83 26.69
C ALA A 325 19.18 -3.00 27.49
N ALA A 326 19.00 -4.17 28.11
CA ALA A 326 17.78 -4.52 28.82
C ALA A 326 17.45 -3.42 29.84
N ILE A 327 16.40 -2.65 29.57
CA ILE A 327 15.84 -1.71 30.52
C ILE A 327 15.01 -2.58 31.46
N ASP A 328 15.40 -2.65 32.74
CA ASP A 328 14.55 -3.20 33.79
C ASP A 328 13.16 -2.55 33.71
N ALA A 329 12.09 -3.24 34.12
CA ALA A 329 10.77 -2.63 34.11
C ALA A 329 10.84 -1.28 34.85
N PRO A 330 10.60 -0.14 34.18
CA PRO A 330 10.84 1.15 34.80
C PRO A 330 9.94 1.29 36.03
N SER A 331 10.26 2.24 36.91
CA SER A 331 9.24 2.79 37.79
C SER A 331 8.20 3.48 36.91
N VAL A 332 7.28 2.69 36.36
CA VAL A 332 6.26 3.10 35.39
C VAL A 332 5.36 4.19 35.96
N MET A 333 5.30 4.33 37.27
CA MET A 333 4.58 5.41 37.94
C MET A 333 5.31 6.74 37.70
N PRO A 334 4.67 7.72 37.03
CA PRO A 334 5.23 9.06 36.96
C PRO A 334 5.32 9.69 38.36
N ALA A 335 6.24 10.64 38.55
CA ALA A 335 6.45 11.23 39.87
C ALA A 335 5.31 12.17 40.29
N ARG A 336 4.52 12.72 39.35
CA ARG A 336 3.39 13.62 39.65
C ARG A 336 2.33 13.56 38.54
N GLY A 337 1.29 14.38 38.72
CA GLY A 337 0.26 14.60 37.71
C GLY A 337 -0.91 13.62 37.79
N LEU A 338 -1.94 13.94 37.02
CA LEU A 338 -3.22 13.24 37.05
C LEU A 338 -3.11 11.75 36.66
N ILE A 339 -2.12 11.37 35.84
CA ILE A 339 -1.84 9.94 35.53
C ILE A 339 -1.53 9.17 36.82
N ARG A 340 -0.65 9.74 37.67
CA ARG A 340 -0.28 9.16 38.96
C ARG A 340 -1.50 9.03 39.87
N ASP A 341 -2.27 10.10 40.02
CA ASP A 341 -3.44 10.14 40.91
C ASP A 341 -4.49 9.08 40.52
N ILE A 342 -4.77 8.93 39.22
CA ILE A 342 -5.68 7.89 38.71
C ILE A 342 -5.07 6.50 38.96
N ALA A 343 -3.78 6.31 38.70
CA ALA A 343 -3.13 5.02 38.88
C ALA A 343 -3.12 4.59 40.36
N GLU A 344 -2.81 5.49 41.30
CA GLU A 344 -2.88 5.24 42.74
C GLU A 344 -4.31 4.93 43.19
N HIS A 345 -5.31 5.63 42.63
CA HIS A 345 -6.73 5.33 42.84
C HIS A 345 -7.07 3.90 42.42
N ILE A 346 -6.70 3.49 41.20
CA ILE A 346 -6.91 2.12 40.69
C ILE A 346 -6.23 1.10 41.61
N LEU A 347 -4.98 1.35 42.00
CA LEU A 347 -4.19 0.42 42.80
C LEU A 347 -4.79 0.22 44.19
N SER A 348 -5.17 1.29 44.88
CA SER A 348 -5.78 1.21 46.22
C SER A 348 -7.10 0.41 46.24
N ARG A 349 -7.80 0.34 45.11
CA ARG A 349 -9.08 -0.37 44.94
C ARG A 349 -8.92 -1.76 44.33
N SER A 350 -7.71 -2.13 43.96
CA SER A 350 -7.41 -3.42 43.37
C SER A 350 -7.26 -4.48 44.45
N VAL A 351 -7.94 -5.63 44.29
CA VAL A 351 -7.67 -6.83 45.10
C VAL A 351 -6.29 -7.39 44.78
N ARG A 352 -5.87 -7.29 43.51
CA ARG A 352 -4.53 -7.65 43.03
C ARG A 352 -3.98 -6.44 42.27
N PRO A 353 -3.14 -5.61 42.91
CA PRO A 353 -2.67 -4.37 42.32
C PRO A 353 -1.73 -4.66 41.15
N GLN A 354 -1.95 -3.95 40.05
CA GLN A 354 -1.17 -4.05 38.82
C GLN A 354 -0.67 -2.65 38.44
N PRO A 355 0.48 -2.20 38.98
CA PRO A 355 0.97 -0.83 38.81
C PRO A 355 1.08 -0.39 37.35
N LEU A 356 1.69 -1.24 36.52
CA LEU A 356 1.86 -0.98 35.10
C LEU A 356 0.53 -0.80 34.36
N LEU A 357 -0.42 -1.73 34.54
CA LEU A 357 -1.74 -1.63 33.90
C LEU A 357 -2.51 -0.40 34.41
N ALA A 358 -2.39 -0.06 35.69
CA ALA A 358 -3.03 1.11 36.26
C ALA A 358 -2.50 2.42 35.63
N VAL A 359 -1.18 2.56 35.52
CA VAL A 359 -0.56 3.73 34.87
C VAL A 359 -0.97 3.80 33.40
N MET A 360 -0.85 2.71 32.66
CA MET A 360 -1.15 2.67 31.23
C MET A 360 -2.62 2.99 30.93
N ALA A 361 -3.54 2.47 31.73
CA ALA A 361 -4.94 2.80 31.63
C ALA A 361 -5.19 4.29 31.94
N ALA A 362 -4.55 4.82 33.00
CA ALA A 362 -4.60 6.24 33.34
C ALA A 362 -4.07 7.13 32.22
N THR A 363 -2.97 6.74 31.56
CA THR A 363 -2.40 7.46 30.42
C THR A 363 -3.37 7.52 29.24
N ALA A 364 -4.01 6.40 28.87
CA ALA A 364 -5.01 6.39 27.81
C ALA A 364 -6.23 7.27 28.15
N PHE A 365 -6.64 7.27 29.43
CA PHE A 365 -7.75 8.10 29.89
C PHE A 365 -7.41 9.59 29.87
N VAL A 366 -6.24 9.99 30.40
CA VAL A 366 -5.77 11.38 30.33
C VAL A 366 -5.59 11.84 28.89
N GLY A 367 -5.06 10.99 27.99
CA GLY A 367 -4.95 11.29 26.57
C GLY A 367 -6.30 11.61 25.92
N THR A 368 -7.36 10.93 26.37
CA THR A 368 -8.75 11.16 25.93
C THR A 368 -9.35 12.45 26.52
N LEU A 369 -9.10 12.74 27.81
CA LEU A 369 -9.55 13.98 28.46
C LEU A 369 -8.87 15.22 27.84
N ALA A 370 -7.59 15.08 27.48
CA ALA A 370 -6.83 16.08 26.75
C ALA A 370 -7.34 16.22 25.31
N GLY A 371 -7.71 15.11 24.66
CA GLY A 371 -8.40 15.07 23.38
C GLY A 371 -7.64 15.82 22.28
N ARG A 372 -8.32 16.75 21.61
CA ARG A 372 -7.76 17.47 20.45
C ARG A 372 -7.09 18.79 20.83
N LYS A 373 -7.08 19.12 22.13
CA LYS A 373 -6.76 20.45 22.66
C LYS A 373 -5.28 20.77 22.68
N TYR A 374 -4.43 19.75 22.59
CA TYR A 374 -2.98 19.89 22.72
C TYR A 374 -2.26 19.22 21.56
N GLN A 375 -1.11 19.77 21.20
CA GLN A 375 -0.18 19.16 20.24
C GLN A 375 1.26 19.54 20.57
N THR A 376 2.23 18.72 20.14
CA THR A 376 3.65 19.10 20.11
C THR A 376 3.93 20.13 19.01
N GLU A 377 5.13 20.69 18.96
CA GLU A 377 5.61 21.54 17.86
C GLU A 377 5.58 20.82 16.51
N THR A 378 5.78 19.51 16.51
CA THR A 378 5.71 18.64 15.32
C THR A 378 4.30 18.22 14.94
N GLY A 379 3.28 18.63 15.71
CA GLY A 379 1.87 18.31 15.43
C GLY A 379 1.40 16.95 15.95
N LEU A 380 2.18 16.26 16.79
CA LEU A 380 1.73 15.04 17.45
C LEU A 380 0.65 15.38 18.49
N ARG A 381 -0.40 14.55 18.56
CA ARG A 381 -1.53 14.73 19.50
C ARG A 381 -1.56 13.62 20.55
N THR A 382 -2.49 13.74 21.49
CA THR A 382 -2.63 12.83 22.65
C THR A 382 -3.31 11.50 22.35
N ASN A 383 -3.49 11.13 21.07
CA ASN A 383 -4.07 9.84 20.68
C ASN A 383 -3.05 8.72 20.91
N ILE A 384 -3.46 7.67 21.62
CA ILE A 384 -2.55 6.59 22.04
C ILE A 384 -3.25 5.22 22.08
N TYR A 385 -2.57 4.17 21.62
CA TYR A 385 -3.06 2.79 21.66
C TYR A 385 -2.19 1.94 22.58
N ILE A 386 -2.80 1.43 23.65
CA ILE A 386 -2.10 0.71 24.70
C ILE A 386 -2.75 -0.65 24.93
N VAL A 387 -1.92 -1.68 25.11
CA VAL A 387 -2.36 -3.04 25.44
C VAL A 387 -1.68 -3.50 26.73
N GLY A 388 -2.48 -3.74 27.77
CA GLY A 388 -2.00 -4.32 29.03
C GLY A 388 -2.08 -5.85 29.00
N LEU A 389 -0.94 -6.53 29.19
CA LEU A 389 -0.88 -7.99 29.27
C LEU A 389 -0.72 -8.43 30.72
N ALA A 390 -1.62 -9.29 31.17
CA ALA A 390 -1.54 -9.94 32.47
C ALA A 390 -2.31 -11.25 32.48
N GLU A 391 -1.83 -12.22 33.26
CA GLU A 391 -2.44 -13.54 33.35
C GLU A 391 -3.87 -13.55 33.90
N SER A 392 -4.60 -14.61 33.59
CA SER A 392 -5.97 -14.78 34.07
C SER A 392 -6.02 -14.76 35.60
N GLY A 393 -6.93 -13.96 36.17
CA GLY A 393 -7.07 -13.80 37.61
C GLY A 393 -5.94 -13.00 38.28
N ALA A 394 -5.08 -12.32 37.52
CA ALA A 394 -4.04 -11.41 38.03
C ALA A 394 -4.55 -9.98 38.29
N GLY A 395 -5.82 -9.67 37.99
CA GLY A 395 -6.42 -8.35 38.26
C GLY A 395 -6.52 -7.41 37.06
N LYS A 396 -6.39 -7.91 35.82
CA LYS A 396 -6.37 -7.11 34.58
C LYS A 396 -7.61 -6.21 34.37
N ASP A 397 -8.76 -6.62 34.88
CA ASP A 397 -10.03 -5.91 34.66
C ASP A 397 -10.22 -4.68 35.56
N GLN A 398 -9.46 -4.57 36.65
CA GLN A 398 -9.74 -3.55 37.66
C GLN A 398 -9.54 -2.13 37.10
N ALA A 399 -8.50 -1.92 36.29
CA ALA A 399 -8.22 -0.62 35.69
C ALA A 399 -9.38 -0.12 34.81
N ARG A 400 -9.97 -0.99 33.97
CA ARG A 400 -11.13 -0.64 33.13
C ARG A 400 -12.36 -0.29 33.97
N LYS A 401 -12.62 -1.06 35.04
CA LYS A 401 -13.74 -0.81 35.96
C LYS A 401 -13.61 0.53 36.67
N GLU A 402 -12.44 0.83 37.22
CA GLU A 402 -12.24 2.10 37.94
C GLU A 402 -12.21 3.32 37.00
N ILE A 403 -11.73 3.19 35.75
CA ILE A 403 -11.87 4.26 34.76
C ILE A 403 -13.34 4.55 34.47
N ASN A 404 -14.19 3.53 34.28
CA ASN A 404 -15.64 3.73 34.12
C ASN A 404 -16.27 4.43 35.33
N ASN A 405 -15.89 4.03 36.55
CA ASN A 405 -16.37 4.65 37.78
C ASN A 405 -15.96 6.13 37.85
N LEU A 406 -14.70 6.44 37.56
CA LEU A 406 -14.16 7.81 37.55
C LEU A 406 -14.81 8.66 36.45
N ALA A 407 -14.97 8.12 35.24
CA ALA A 407 -15.61 8.82 34.13
C ALA A 407 -17.06 9.16 34.45
N THR A 408 -17.81 8.22 35.04
CA THR A 408 -19.19 8.45 35.49
C THR A 408 -19.24 9.49 36.60
N ALA A 409 -18.38 9.38 37.61
CA ALA A 409 -18.33 10.32 38.72
C ALA A 409 -17.98 11.76 38.27
N ALA A 410 -17.13 11.89 37.25
CA ALA A 410 -16.72 13.17 36.68
C ALA A 410 -17.67 13.71 35.58
N GLY A 411 -18.71 12.95 35.19
CA GLY A 411 -19.64 13.36 34.14
C GLY A 411 -19.05 13.36 32.72
N VAL A 412 -18.04 12.52 32.48
CA VAL A 412 -17.30 12.41 31.21
C VAL A 412 -17.47 11.03 30.54
N ASP A 413 -18.53 10.30 30.91
CA ASP A 413 -18.89 8.98 30.38
C ASP A 413 -19.12 8.99 28.87
N HIS A 414 -19.53 10.13 28.30
CA HIS A 414 -19.67 10.32 26.85
C HIS A 414 -18.36 10.14 26.07
N LEU A 415 -17.21 10.24 26.73
CA LEU A 415 -15.88 9.97 26.16
C LEU A 415 -15.55 8.48 26.10
N ILE A 416 -16.31 7.63 26.79
CA ILE A 416 -16.06 6.19 26.84
C ILE A 416 -16.76 5.51 25.66
N GLY A 417 -16.00 4.70 24.91
CA GLY A 417 -16.50 3.86 23.83
C GLY A 417 -17.26 2.64 24.33
N GLY A 418 -17.98 1.97 23.43
CA GLY A 418 -18.65 0.72 23.78
C GLY A 418 -17.66 -0.41 24.09
N ASP A 419 -18.08 -1.38 24.90
CA ASP A 419 -17.27 -2.53 25.33
C ASP A 419 -16.82 -3.46 24.18
N ARG A 420 -17.44 -3.32 22.99
CA ARG A 420 -17.10 -4.06 21.77
C ARG A 420 -17.10 -3.14 20.56
N LEU A 421 -16.12 -3.31 19.68
CA LEU A 421 -16.09 -2.68 18.37
C LEU A 421 -16.76 -3.61 17.36
N ALA A 422 -17.82 -3.13 16.71
CA ALA A 422 -18.57 -3.92 15.74
C ALA A 422 -17.97 -3.86 14.33
N SER A 423 -17.55 -2.65 13.88
CA SER A 423 -17.02 -2.41 12.53
C SER A 423 -16.25 -1.08 12.46
N GLY A 424 -15.46 -0.88 11.40
CA GLY A 424 -14.74 0.38 11.13
C GLY A 424 -15.68 1.59 11.08
N PRO A 425 -16.79 1.54 10.31
CA PRO A 425 -17.80 2.60 10.29
C PRO A 425 -18.42 2.91 11.66
N GLY A 426 -18.55 1.91 12.54
CA GLY A 426 -19.03 2.12 13.91
C GLY A 426 -18.07 2.98 14.75
N ILE A 427 -16.75 2.80 14.57
CA ILE A 427 -15.72 3.62 15.22
C ILE A 427 -15.78 5.06 14.70
N VAL A 428 -15.91 5.22 13.39
CA VAL A 428 -16.01 6.55 12.75
C VAL A 428 -17.28 7.27 13.22
N ALA A 429 -18.43 6.61 13.25
CA ALA A 429 -19.69 7.20 13.72
C ALA A 429 -19.60 7.63 15.20
N ALA A 430 -18.94 6.82 16.03
CA ALA A 430 -18.68 7.16 17.42
C ALA A 430 -17.82 8.44 17.54
N LEU A 431 -16.74 8.54 16.78
CA LEU A 431 -15.84 9.70 16.78
C LEU A 431 -16.45 10.94 16.12
N HIS A 432 -17.30 10.78 15.12
CA HIS A 432 -18.02 11.90 14.51
C HIS A 432 -18.98 12.57 15.52
N LYS A 433 -19.59 11.78 16.43
CA LYS A 433 -20.41 12.32 17.52
C LYS A 433 -19.58 12.94 18.66
N SER A 434 -18.46 12.32 19.00
CA SER A 434 -17.52 12.80 20.01
C SER A 434 -16.10 12.64 19.47
N PRO A 435 -15.45 13.71 18.99
CA PRO A 435 -14.14 13.64 18.32
C PRO A 435 -12.98 13.12 19.20
N SER A 436 -13.22 12.97 20.50
CA SER A 436 -12.34 12.28 21.45
C SER A 436 -13.08 11.09 22.07
N ARG A 437 -12.48 9.89 22.02
CA ARG A 437 -13.01 8.68 22.69
C ARG A 437 -11.93 7.71 23.15
N LEU A 438 -12.18 7.09 24.30
CA LEU A 438 -11.44 5.95 24.85
C LEU A 438 -12.19 4.65 24.61
N PHE A 439 -11.62 3.74 23.83
CA PHE A 439 -12.15 2.39 23.65
C PHE A 439 -11.46 1.44 24.62
N MET A 440 -12.22 0.90 25.58
CA MET A 440 -11.72 -0.08 26.54
C MET A 440 -12.09 -1.49 26.11
N LEU A 441 -11.09 -2.27 25.69
CA LEU A 441 -11.32 -3.56 25.03
C LEU A 441 -10.87 -4.71 25.94
N ASP A 442 -11.78 -5.66 26.21
CA ASP A 442 -11.38 -6.93 26.82
C ASP A 442 -10.87 -7.91 25.78
N GLU A 443 -10.02 -8.83 26.22
CA GLU A 443 -9.50 -9.94 25.42
C GLU A 443 -9.02 -9.47 24.04
N MET A 444 -8.29 -8.36 24.02
CA MET A 444 -7.88 -7.71 22.77
C MET A 444 -7.09 -8.66 21.86
N GLY A 445 -6.35 -9.63 22.41
CA GLY A 445 -5.71 -10.68 21.62
C GLY A 445 -6.70 -11.51 20.78
N LEU A 446 -7.85 -11.91 21.34
CA LEU A 446 -8.89 -12.62 20.59
C LEU A 446 -9.51 -11.74 19.51
N MET A 447 -9.69 -10.45 19.82
CA MET A 447 -10.17 -9.47 18.84
C MET A 447 -9.17 -9.32 17.68
N LEU A 448 -7.87 -9.19 17.97
CA LEU A 448 -6.82 -9.14 16.95
C LEU A 448 -6.79 -10.42 16.12
N GLN A 449 -6.84 -11.59 16.77
CA GLN A 449 -6.87 -12.89 16.09
C GLN A 449 -8.09 -13.02 15.15
N ALA A 450 -9.27 -12.56 15.61
CA ALA A 450 -10.49 -12.58 14.81
C ALA A 450 -10.46 -11.59 13.63
N MET A 451 -9.57 -10.60 13.65
CA MET A 451 -9.36 -9.64 12.56
C MET A 451 -8.27 -10.10 11.57
N THR A 452 -7.30 -10.89 12.03
CA THR A 452 -6.11 -11.27 11.25
C THR A 452 -6.21 -12.66 10.64
N GLY A 453 -7.13 -13.49 11.13
CA GLY A 453 -7.38 -14.82 10.57
C GLY A 453 -7.70 -14.79 9.07
N ILE A 454 -7.25 -15.80 8.33
CA ILE A 454 -7.51 -15.94 6.89
C ILE A 454 -9.03 -16.10 6.62
N LYS A 455 -9.78 -16.59 7.61
CA LYS A 455 -11.25 -16.69 7.62
C LYS A 455 -11.96 -15.47 8.26
N ALA A 456 -11.24 -14.39 8.58
CA ALA A 456 -11.85 -13.19 9.16
C ALA A 456 -12.81 -12.53 8.16
N ASP A 457 -14.01 -12.22 8.64
CA ASP A 457 -15.04 -11.48 7.90
C ASP A 457 -14.46 -10.16 7.30
N PRO A 458 -14.74 -9.81 6.05
CA PRO A 458 -14.27 -8.57 5.43
C PRO A 458 -14.52 -7.30 6.27
N HIS A 459 -15.66 -7.22 6.97
CA HIS A 459 -16.00 -6.10 7.85
C HIS A 459 -15.10 -6.01 9.09
N ARG A 460 -14.48 -7.13 9.50
CA ARG A 460 -13.56 -7.18 10.63
C ARG A 460 -12.15 -6.77 10.26
N ARG A 461 -11.68 -7.05 9.04
CA ARG A 461 -10.38 -6.57 8.54
C ARG A 461 -10.34 -5.04 8.41
N ASP A 462 -11.46 -4.44 7.98
CA ASP A 462 -11.60 -2.99 7.81
C ASP A 462 -11.44 -2.18 9.12
N MET A 463 -11.74 -2.78 10.28
CA MET A 463 -11.59 -2.11 11.59
C MET A 463 -10.15 -1.71 11.89
N MET A 464 -9.20 -2.60 11.64
CA MET A 464 -7.79 -2.39 12.00
C MET A 464 -7.16 -1.33 11.09
N ALA A 465 -7.50 -1.37 9.79
CA ALA A 465 -7.13 -0.33 8.84
C ALA A 465 -7.73 1.04 9.23
N THR A 466 -9.00 1.06 9.65
CA THR A 466 -9.66 2.28 10.16
C THR A 466 -8.90 2.86 11.36
N LEU A 467 -8.56 2.05 12.36
CA LEU A 467 -7.80 2.49 13.54
C LEU A 467 -6.41 3.03 13.16
N MET A 468 -5.68 2.36 12.26
CA MET A 468 -4.38 2.86 11.80
C MET A 468 -4.48 4.21 11.09
N THR A 469 -5.54 4.39 10.30
CA THR A 469 -5.79 5.63 9.57
C THR A 469 -6.14 6.74 10.55
N LEU A 470 -7.02 6.48 11.53
CA LEU A 470 -7.35 7.43 12.61
C LEU A 470 -6.11 7.82 13.42
N TYR A 471 -5.22 6.87 13.74
CA TYR A 471 -3.99 7.15 14.46
C TYR A 471 -3.08 8.12 13.70
N SER A 472 -2.92 7.90 12.39
CA SER A 472 -2.08 8.75 11.52
C SER A 472 -2.75 10.07 11.15
N SER A 473 -4.07 10.13 11.08
CA SER A 473 -4.84 11.35 10.78
C SER A 473 -5.01 12.28 11.99
N ALA A 474 -4.55 11.92 13.19
CA ALA A 474 -4.79 12.71 14.39
C ALA A 474 -4.31 14.17 14.28
N GLY A 475 -3.20 14.45 13.60
CA GLY A 475 -2.71 15.81 13.33
C GLY A 475 -3.36 16.52 12.12
N SER A 476 -4.31 15.88 11.43
CA SER A 476 -4.91 16.36 10.19
C SER A 476 -6.40 16.00 10.10
N VAL A 477 -6.92 15.72 8.90
CA VAL A 477 -8.33 15.36 8.67
C VAL A 477 -8.40 13.89 8.30
N TYR A 478 -9.18 13.12 9.06
CA TYR A 478 -9.63 11.81 8.63
C TYR A 478 -10.77 11.99 7.62
N ARG A 479 -10.58 11.47 6.40
CA ARG A 479 -11.59 11.50 5.36
C ARG A 479 -12.34 10.18 5.34
N GLY A 480 -13.63 10.22 5.62
CA GLY A 480 -14.46 9.01 5.68
C GLY A 480 -14.64 8.36 4.32
N ALA A 481 -15.06 7.09 4.32
CA ALA A 481 -15.33 6.33 3.11
C ALA A 481 -16.45 6.97 2.27
N GLU A 482 -16.29 6.89 0.94
CA GLU A 482 -17.21 7.45 -0.04
C GLU A 482 -18.17 6.34 -0.49
N TYR A 483 -19.38 6.33 0.07
CA TYR A 483 -20.39 5.33 -0.28
C TYR A 483 -21.16 5.75 -1.55
N ALA A 484 -21.57 4.76 -2.34
CA ALA A 484 -22.38 4.98 -3.54
C ALA A 484 -23.74 5.62 -3.21
N ASP A 485 -24.30 5.30 -2.04
CA ASP A 485 -25.51 5.92 -1.51
C ASP A 485 -25.18 6.99 -0.46
N GLN A 486 -24.82 8.19 -0.95
CA GLN A 486 -24.54 9.35 -0.09
C GLN A 486 -25.78 9.88 0.64
N ARG A 487 -27.01 9.50 0.23
CA ARG A 487 -28.24 9.98 0.88
C ARG A 487 -28.50 9.22 2.17
N GLU A 488 -28.26 7.91 2.18
CA GLU A 488 -28.42 7.08 3.37
C GLU A 488 -27.14 7.02 4.22
N ARG A 489 -25.96 7.07 3.59
CA ARG A 489 -24.65 6.94 4.26
C ARG A 489 -23.72 8.09 3.85
N PRO A 490 -23.96 9.30 4.37
CA PRO A 490 -23.13 10.45 4.04
C PRO A 490 -21.69 10.21 4.51
N ARG A 491 -20.73 10.69 3.71
CA ARG A 491 -19.32 10.71 4.08
C ARG A 491 -19.12 11.45 5.41
N GLN A 492 -18.40 10.82 6.34
CA GLN A 492 -18.10 11.37 7.67
C GLN A 492 -16.62 11.75 7.76
N ASP A 493 -16.33 13.04 7.71
CA ASP A 493 -14.98 13.56 7.94
C ASP A 493 -14.80 13.94 9.41
N ILE A 494 -13.62 13.67 9.96
CA ILE A 494 -13.30 14.00 11.34
C ILE A 494 -12.02 14.84 11.35
N ILE A 495 -12.13 16.07 11.83
CA ILE A 495 -10.99 16.97 12.00
C ILE A 495 -10.27 16.59 13.29
N ASN A 496 -8.98 16.30 13.18
CA ASN A 496 -8.09 15.95 14.28
C ASN A 496 -8.65 14.82 15.18
N PRO A 497 -8.96 13.62 14.65
CA PRO A 497 -9.55 12.55 15.44
C PRO A 497 -8.67 12.18 16.64
N ASN A 498 -9.26 12.10 17.83
CA ASN A 498 -8.61 11.56 19.02
C ASN A 498 -9.27 10.21 19.37
N ALA A 499 -8.72 9.14 18.80
CA ALA A 499 -9.05 7.78 19.19
C ALA A 499 -7.97 7.28 20.16
N CYS A 500 -8.35 6.91 21.37
CA CYS A 500 -7.49 6.25 22.34
C CYS A 500 -7.98 4.82 22.57
N ILE A 501 -7.05 3.88 22.76
CA ILE A 501 -7.38 2.48 23.04
C ILE A 501 -6.64 2.06 24.31
N TYR A 502 -7.38 1.42 25.20
CA TYR A 502 -6.80 0.63 26.29
C TYR A 502 -7.39 -0.78 26.25
N GLY A 503 -6.61 -1.72 25.72
CA GLY A 503 -6.99 -3.13 25.66
C GLY A 503 -6.32 -3.94 26.78
N THR A 504 -6.97 -5.01 27.22
CA THR A 504 -6.36 -6.01 28.11
C THR A 504 -6.36 -7.40 27.48
N SER A 505 -5.30 -8.19 27.68
CA SER A 505 -5.21 -9.58 27.20
C SER A 505 -4.31 -10.41 28.11
N THR A 506 -4.30 -11.74 27.93
CA THR A 506 -3.23 -12.60 28.47
C THR A 506 -2.03 -12.58 27.53
N HIS A 507 -0.84 -12.95 28.04
CA HIS A 507 0.39 -13.00 27.21
C HIS A 507 0.21 -13.98 26.05
N SER A 508 -0.20 -15.21 26.37
CA SER A 508 -0.41 -16.28 25.39
C SER A 508 -1.40 -15.87 24.30
N GLN A 509 -2.58 -15.35 24.66
CA GLN A 509 -3.58 -14.93 23.67
C GLN A 509 -3.09 -13.77 22.79
N PHE A 510 -2.38 -12.80 23.36
CA PHE A 510 -1.91 -11.65 22.59
C PHE A 510 -0.81 -12.06 21.62
N TYR A 511 0.24 -12.73 22.09
CA TYR A 511 1.36 -13.10 21.23
C TYR A 511 0.99 -14.20 20.22
N ALA A 512 0.07 -15.12 20.56
CA ALA A 512 -0.48 -16.07 19.59
C ALA A 512 -1.34 -15.40 18.50
N SER A 513 -1.88 -14.20 18.76
CA SER A 513 -2.63 -13.44 17.76
C SER A 513 -1.74 -12.67 16.77
N LEU A 514 -0.44 -12.54 17.09
CA LEU A 514 0.51 -11.82 16.24
C LEU A 514 0.92 -12.71 15.06
N THR A 515 0.52 -12.32 13.86
CA THR A 515 0.98 -12.96 12.61
C THR A 515 2.17 -12.21 12.03
N THR A 516 3.04 -12.88 11.30
CA THR A 516 4.23 -12.26 10.68
C THR A 516 3.91 -11.22 9.61
N SER A 517 2.68 -11.24 9.05
CA SER A 517 2.15 -10.17 8.19
C SER A 517 1.95 -8.83 8.92
N GLN A 518 1.70 -8.83 10.23
CA GLN A 518 1.43 -7.61 10.99
C GLN A 518 2.67 -6.75 11.28
N GLY A 519 3.87 -7.32 11.15
CA GLY A 519 5.12 -6.58 11.19
C GLY A 519 5.33 -5.70 9.94
N VAL A 520 4.78 -6.09 8.78
CA VAL A 520 5.00 -5.37 7.52
C VAL A 520 4.10 -4.13 7.39
N ASP A 521 2.88 -4.18 7.93
CA ASP A 521 1.87 -3.11 7.77
C ASP A 521 1.98 -1.98 8.82
N GLY A 522 3.00 -2.00 9.69
CA GLY A 522 3.25 -0.97 10.70
C GLY A 522 2.21 -0.93 11.85
N THR A 523 1.47 -2.02 12.02
CA THR A 523 0.42 -2.15 13.04
C THR A 523 1.02 -2.18 14.45
N LEU A 524 2.12 -2.92 14.60
CA LEU A 524 2.79 -3.17 15.88
C LEU A 524 3.47 -1.92 16.44
N SER A 525 4.09 -1.09 15.59
CA SER A 525 4.77 0.13 16.06
C SER A 525 3.84 1.18 16.67
N ARG A 526 2.52 1.09 16.41
CA ARG A 526 1.52 1.98 17.00
C ARG A 526 0.99 1.49 18.34
N LEU A 527 1.24 0.23 18.71
CA LEU A 527 0.79 -0.36 19.98
C LEU A 527 1.89 -0.24 21.04
N ILE A 528 1.54 0.36 22.17
CA ILE A 528 2.38 0.31 23.38
C ILE A 528 1.96 -0.93 24.17
N VAL A 529 2.81 -1.95 24.18
CA VAL A 529 2.53 -3.20 24.90
C VAL A 529 3.13 -3.15 26.29
N ALA A 530 2.25 -3.23 27.27
CA ALA A 530 2.55 -3.20 28.68
C ALA A 530 2.40 -4.60 29.27
N SER A 531 3.47 -5.39 29.20
CA SER A 531 3.55 -6.74 29.77
C SER A 531 3.89 -6.70 31.26
N SER A 532 2.90 -7.09 32.09
CA SER A 532 3.13 -7.32 33.52
C SER A 532 3.82 -8.68 33.72
N PRO A 533 4.71 -8.83 34.72
CA PRO A 533 5.34 -10.12 35.01
C PRO A 533 4.31 -11.25 35.18
N GLU A 534 4.67 -12.46 34.76
CA GLU A 534 3.81 -13.65 34.88
C GLU A 534 3.48 -14.02 36.33
N HIS A 535 4.22 -13.47 37.30
CA HIS A 535 3.92 -13.68 38.71
C HIS A 535 2.63 -12.98 39.13
N ARG A 536 1.72 -13.75 39.71
CA ARG A 536 0.44 -13.24 40.22
C ARG A 536 0.67 -12.30 41.41
N PRO A 537 0.18 -11.03 41.37
CA PRO A 537 0.37 -10.11 42.49
C PRO A 537 -0.23 -10.61 43.80
N ILE A 538 0.42 -10.25 44.89
CA ILE A 538 -0.07 -10.51 46.25
C ILE A 538 -1.43 -9.83 46.41
N ARG A 539 -2.36 -10.55 47.05
CA ARG A 539 -3.68 -10.02 47.35
C ARG A 539 -3.60 -8.95 48.42
N GLN A 540 -4.30 -7.85 48.23
CA GLN A 540 -4.54 -6.84 49.25
C GLN A 540 -6.04 -6.64 49.51
N ARG A 541 -6.37 -5.92 50.59
CA ARG A 541 -7.73 -5.49 50.87
C ARG A 541 -7.99 -4.18 50.11
N PRO A 542 -8.97 -4.15 49.18
CA PRO A 542 -9.25 -2.94 48.43
C PRO A 542 -9.96 -1.89 49.29
N MET A 543 -9.69 -0.62 49.01
CA MET A 543 -10.52 0.48 49.50
C MET A 543 -11.89 0.45 48.81
N LEU A 544 -12.95 0.64 49.59
CA LEU A 544 -14.34 0.64 49.12
C LEU A 544 -14.95 2.04 49.28
N GLY A 545 -15.94 2.38 48.46
CA GLY A 545 -16.67 3.66 48.54
C GLY A 545 -16.60 4.48 47.25
N GLN A 546 -17.08 5.71 47.29
CA GLN A 546 -17.03 6.62 46.12
C GLN A 546 -15.60 7.12 45.86
N PRO A 547 -15.26 7.51 44.63
CA PRO A 547 -13.98 8.13 44.33
C PRO A 547 -13.73 9.43 45.10
N ASP A 548 -12.46 9.79 45.25
CA ASP A 548 -12.09 11.06 45.88
C ASP A 548 -12.65 12.23 45.07
N VAL A 549 -13.36 13.13 45.76
CA VAL A 549 -14.00 14.30 45.18
C VAL A 549 -12.97 15.22 44.53
N ALA A 550 -11.76 15.35 45.09
CA ALA A 550 -10.70 16.17 44.52
C ALA A 550 -10.23 15.62 43.17
N LEU A 551 -10.03 14.29 43.08
CA LEU A 551 -9.66 13.62 41.82
C LEU A 551 -10.77 13.79 40.78
N VAL A 552 -12.03 13.56 41.17
CA VAL A 552 -13.20 13.73 40.29
C VAL A 552 -13.30 15.15 39.74
N ALA A 553 -13.09 16.16 40.59
CA ALA A 553 -13.10 17.56 40.18
C ALA A 553 -11.98 17.87 39.18
N ARG A 554 -10.75 17.37 39.41
CA ARG A 554 -9.62 17.53 38.46
C ARG A 554 -9.91 16.88 37.10
N LEU A 555 -10.53 15.70 37.08
CA LEU A 555 -10.91 15.03 35.84
C LEU A 555 -11.90 15.87 35.02
N ALA A 556 -12.93 16.40 35.69
CA ALA A 556 -13.93 17.27 35.07
C ALA A 556 -13.31 18.59 34.57
N GLU A 557 -12.39 19.17 35.34
CA GLU A 557 -11.66 20.39 34.97
C GLU A 557 -10.83 20.19 33.70
N VAL A 558 -10.00 19.13 33.65
CA VAL A 558 -9.20 18.81 32.46
C VAL A 558 -10.10 18.57 31.26
N ALA A 559 -11.22 17.86 31.41
CA ALA A 559 -12.16 17.61 30.32
C ALA A 559 -12.79 18.90 29.79
N ALA A 560 -13.27 19.78 30.68
CA ALA A 560 -13.97 21.02 30.36
C ALA A 560 -13.05 22.14 29.88
N TYR A 561 -11.75 22.08 30.18
CA TYR A 561 -10.78 23.09 29.76
C TYR A 561 -10.76 23.23 28.24
N SER A 562 -10.73 24.47 27.75
CA SER A 562 -10.57 24.82 26.34
C SER A 562 -9.49 25.88 26.20
N PRO A 563 -8.35 25.56 25.55
CA PRO A 563 -7.30 26.55 25.32
C PRO A 563 -7.82 27.75 24.54
N GLY A 564 -7.47 28.97 24.98
CA GLY A 564 -7.87 30.22 24.32
C GLY A 564 -9.33 30.68 24.56
N GLY A 565 -10.09 30.02 25.44
CA GLY A 565 -11.49 30.35 25.71
C GLY A 565 -11.70 31.47 26.73
N GLY A 566 -12.00 32.69 26.25
CA GLY A 566 -12.77 33.66 27.03
C GLY A 566 -14.27 33.31 27.07
N ASN A 567 -15.07 34.11 27.77
CA ASN A 567 -16.53 33.90 28.01
C ASN A 567 -17.42 33.73 26.75
N LEU A 568 -16.88 33.86 25.54
CA LEU A 568 -17.59 33.66 24.27
C LEU A 568 -17.47 32.22 23.71
N GLY A 569 -16.57 31.39 24.23
CA GLY A 569 -16.37 30.01 23.76
C GLY A 569 -17.52 29.05 24.07
N GLN A 570 -18.36 29.37 25.06
CA GLN A 570 -19.44 28.49 25.52
C GLN A 570 -20.72 28.51 24.67
N ARG A 571 -20.80 29.31 23.59
CA ARG A 571 -22.01 29.41 22.74
C ARG A 571 -21.84 28.94 21.28
N GLY A 572 -20.69 28.37 20.92
CA GLY A 572 -20.40 27.92 19.55
C GLY A 572 -20.96 26.54 19.21
N GLY A 573 -22.28 26.42 19.05
CA GLY A 573 -22.89 25.27 18.38
C GLY A 573 -22.66 25.32 16.86
N SER A 574 -21.42 25.14 16.41
CA SER A 574 -21.06 24.80 15.01
C SER A 574 -19.54 24.77 14.80
N GLY A 575 -18.95 23.57 14.78
CA GLY A 575 -17.91 23.17 13.83
C GLY A 575 -16.59 23.95 13.68
N VAL A 576 -16.26 24.94 14.52
CA VAL A 576 -14.94 25.59 14.48
C VAL A 576 -14.17 25.19 15.73
N ASP A 577 -13.28 24.21 15.57
CA ASP A 577 -12.39 23.76 16.63
C ASP A 577 -11.46 24.89 17.04
N ALA A 578 -11.41 25.20 18.34
CA ALA A 578 -10.39 26.07 18.89
C ALA A 578 -9.00 25.50 18.52
N PRO A 579 -8.04 26.35 18.10
CA PRO A 579 -6.71 25.89 17.74
C PRO A 579 -6.06 25.17 18.92
N ALA A 580 -5.45 24.03 18.66
CA ALA A 580 -4.76 23.26 19.69
C ALA A 580 -3.62 24.09 20.30
N GLN A 581 -3.50 24.06 21.61
CA GLN A 581 -2.36 24.62 22.32
C GLN A 581 -1.10 23.84 21.96
N ILE A 582 -0.09 24.55 21.47
CA ILE A 582 1.24 23.98 21.24
C ILE A 582 1.93 23.85 22.61
N VAL A 583 2.30 22.62 22.94
CA VAL A 583 3.02 22.26 24.15
C VAL A 583 4.49 22.11 23.79
N ALA A 584 5.27 23.12 24.13
CA ALA A 584 6.68 23.15 23.76
C ALA A 584 7.51 22.14 24.56
N MET A 585 8.45 21.48 23.89
CA MET A 585 9.58 20.79 24.50
C MET A 585 10.62 21.83 24.93
N GLU A 586 11.26 21.61 26.07
CA GLU A 586 12.48 22.36 26.40
C GLU A 586 13.58 22.04 25.36
N ASP A 587 14.43 23.01 25.02
CA ASP A 587 15.44 22.84 23.96
C ASP A 587 16.35 21.61 24.17
N ALA A 588 16.76 21.37 25.42
CA ALA A 588 17.54 20.20 25.80
C ALA A 588 16.76 18.88 25.64
N VAL A 589 15.45 18.93 25.85
CA VAL A 589 14.54 17.78 25.67
C VAL A 589 14.33 17.50 24.18
N PHE A 590 14.15 18.54 23.36
CA PHE A 590 14.05 18.41 21.91
C PHE A 590 15.30 17.73 21.35
N THR A 591 16.49 18.18 21.77
CA THR A 591 17.77 17.55 21.41
C THR A 591 17.83 16.08 21.83
N ALA A 592 17.35 15.75 23.04
CA ALA A 592 17.31 14.37 23.53
C ALA A 592 16.29 13.49 22.77
N TRP A 593 15.23 14.09 22.24
CA TRP A 593 14.27 13.42 21.37
C TRP A 593 14.84 13.15 19.98
N GLU A 594 15.55 14.10 19.37
CA GLU A 594 16.27 13.89 18.11
C GLU A 594 17.30 12.76 18.24
N ALA A 595 18.10 12.77 19.32
CA ALA A 595 19.06 11.72 19.59
C ALA A 595 18.41 10.33 19.74
N LEU A 596 17.21 10.25 20.32
CA LEU A 596 16.45 9.01 20.40
C LEU A 596 15.98 8.54 19.01
N ASP A 597 15.52 9.44 18.15
CA ASP A 597 15.07 9.10 16.79
C ASP A 597 16.23 8.61 15.91
N ASP A 598 17.38 9.28 16.01
CA ASP A 598 18.63 8.86 15.37
C ASP A 598 19.07 7.47 15.86
N GLU A 599 19.07 7.25 17.18
CA GLU A 599 19.38 5.95 17.77
C GLU A 599 18.44 4.86 17.23
N MET A 600 17.12 5.11 17.18
CA MET A 600 16.16 4.14 16.66
C MET A 600 16.38 3.84 15.18
N THR A 601 16.83 4.82 14.40
CA THR A 601 17.13 4.66 12.98
C THR A 601 18.24 3.64 12.72
N GLU A 602 19.25 3.56 13.60
CA GLU A 602 20.30 2.53 13.53
C GLU A 602 19.73 1.11 13.65
N TYR A 603 18.67 0.91 14.44
CA TYR A 603 18.00 -0.38 14.60
C TYR A 603 17.03 -0.72 13.46
N MET A 604 16.70 0.24 12.58
CA MET A 604 15.71 0.08 11.50
C MET A 604 16.28 -0.46 10.17
N HIS A 605 17.55 -0.85 10.12
CA HIS A 605 18.13 -1.42 8.89
C HIS A 605 17.48 -2.74 8.47
N ASP A 606 16.92 -3.50 9.41
CA ASP A 606 16.20 -4.75 9.16
C ASP A 606 14.66 -4.53 9.12
N PRO A 607 13.92 -5.13 8.17
CA PRO A 607 12.46 -5.02 8.11
C PRO A 607 11.73 -5.44 9.39
N SER A 608 12.25 -6.43 10.12
CA SER A 608 11.63 -6.98 11.33
C SER A 608 11.76 -6.01 12.52
N SER A 609 12.95 -5.46 12.74
CA SER A 609 13.20 -4.43 13.76
C SER A 609 12.51 -3.11 13.44
N ARG A 610 12.45 -2.74 12.15
CA ARG A 610 11.74 -1.53 11.69
C ARG A 610 10.26 -1.55 12.08
N SER A 611 9.63 -2.72 12.05
CA SER A 611 8.21 -2.87 12.42
C SER A 611 7.88 -2.49 13.87
N VAL A 612 8.87 -2.51 14.76
CA VAL A 612 8.70 -2.21 16.19
C VAL A 612 9.32 -0.86 16.55
N TYR A 613 10.55 -0.58 16.11
CA TYR A 613 11.29 0.63 16.53
C TYR A 613 10.89 1.91 15.78
N SER A 614 10.22 1.82 14.62
CA SER A 614 9.91 2.97 13.76
C SER A 614 9.06 4.08 14.35
N ARG A 615 8.42 3.85 15.51
CA ARG A 615 7.60 4.86 16.20
C ARG A 615 7.98 5.04 17.66
N VAL A 616 9.14 4.55 18.09
CA VAL A 616 9.55 4.68 19.51
C VAL A 616 9.71 6.14 19.90
N ALA A 617 10.40 6.95 19.09
CA ALA A 617 10.55 8.38 19.35
C ALA A 617 9.20 9.12 19.29
N GLU A 618 8.31 8.76 18.36
CA GLU A 618 6.95 9.32 18.29
C GLU A 618 6.11 8.98 19.54
N ASN A 619 6.15 7.72 19.97
CA ASN A 619 5.43 7.25 21.15
C ASN A 619 5.99 7.89 22.43
N ALA A 620 7.31 8.06 22.53
CA ALA A 620 7.96 8.77 23.63
C ALA A 620 7.46 10.21 23.74
N ALA A 621 7.41 10.94 22.62
CA ALA A 621 6.90 12.32 22.58
C ALA A 621 5.40 12.39 22.93
N LYS A 622 4.58 11.44 22.46
CA LYS A 622 3.16 11.36 22.81
C LYS A 622 2.93 11.08 24.29
N LEU A 623 3.65 10.13 24.87
CA LEU A 623 3.61 9.84 26.30
C LEU A 623 4.02 11.07 27.12
N ALA A 624 5.10 11.74 26.72
CA ALA A 624 5.59 12.94 27.37
C ALA A 624 4.58 14.10 27.31
N LEU A 625 3.91 14.28 26.15
CA LEU A 625 2.82 15.25 25.99
C LEU A 625 1.66 14.95 26.94
N ILE A 626 1.19 13.71 26.99
CA ILE A 626 0.08 13.30 27.86
C ILE A 626 0.46 13.49 29.33
N HIS A 627 1.69 13.16 29.70
CA HIS A 627 2.21 13.40 31.05
C HIS A 627 2.25 14.90 31.39
N ALA A 628 2.79 15.74 30.50
CA ALA A 628 2.84 17.19 30.70
C ALA A 628 1.45 17.80 30.94
N VAL A 629 0.44 17.40 30.15
CA VAL A 629 -0.96 17.81 30.35
C VAL A 629 -1.53 17.30 31.67
N SER A 630 -1.11 16.12 32.12
CA SER A 630 -1.52 15.56 33.41
C SER A 630 -0.98 16.35 34.60
N VAL A 631 0.21 16.96 34.44
CA VAL A 631 0.85 17.80 35.46
C VAL A 631 0.18 19.16 35.53
N ASP A 632 0.06 19.84 34.39
CA ASP A 632 -0.61 21.13 34.25
C ASP A 632 -1.33 21.19 32.90
N HIS A 633 -2.66 21.14 32.93
CA HIS A 633 -3.47 21.19 31.73
C HIS A 633 -3.67 22.63 31.21
N THR A 634 -3.36 23.65 32.00
CA THR A 634 -3.56 25.06 31.62
C THR A 634 -2.33 25.63 30.91
N ALA A 635 -1.14 25.25 31.36
CA ALA A 635 0.13 25.68 30.77
C ALA A 635 1.14 24.52 30.69
N PRO A 636 0.80 23.41 30.01
CA PRO A 636 1.69 22.26 29.90
C PRO A 636 3.00 22.62 29.22
N ARG A 637 4.09 21.98 29.65
CA ARG A 637 5.40 21.98 28.99
C ARG A 637 6.00 20.58 29.06
N ILE A 638 6.65 20.14 27.99
CA ILE A 638 7.36 18.87 27.98
C ILE A 638 8.76 19.11 28.55
N ASP A 639 8.86 18.91 29.87
CA ASP A 639 10.10 19.01 30.64
C ASP A 639 10.91 17.70 30.60
N ALA A 640 12.12 17.73 31.15
CA ALA A 640 13.00 16.57 31.21
C ALA A 640 12.38 15.36 31.93
N GLU A 641 11.55 15.59 32.95
CA GLU A 641 10.85 14.53 33.67
C GLU A 641 9.81 13.84 32.79
N SER A 642 8.95 14.61 32.13
CA SER A 642 7.91 14.12 31.24
C SER A 642 8.50 13.33 30.08
N PHE A 643 9.57 13.85 29.47
CA PHE A 643 10.24 13.17 28.38
C PHE A 643 10.98 11.92 28.83
N THR A 644 11.68 11.95 29.96
CA THR A 644 12.37 10.76 30.49
C THR A 644 11.39 9.63 30.76
N TRP A 645 10.27 9.94 31.43
CA TRP A 645 9.21 8.95 31.68
C TRP A 645 8.63 8.38 30.37
N GLY A 646 8.29 9.25 29.41
CA GLY A 646 7.75 8.83 28.12
C GLY A 646 8.73 7.98 27.31
N ARG A 647 10.00 8.36 27.28
CA ARG A 647 11.10 7.63 26.63
C ARG A 647 11.29 6.25 27.25
N GLU A 648 11.38 6.15 28.56
CA GLU A 648 11.59 4.88 29.26
C GLU A 648 10.45 3.89 29.00
N VAL A 649 9.20 4.37 29.08
CA VAL A 649 8.03 3.53 28.77
C VAL A 649 8.03 3.07 27.32
N ALA A 650 8.31 3.96 26.36
CA ALA A 650 8.32 3.63 24.94
C ALA A 650 9.41 2.60 24.58
N LEU A 651 10.65 2.81 25.06
CA LEU A 651 11.76 1.89 24.84
C LEU A 651 11.51 0.54 25.50
N TRP A 652 11.03 0.53 26.74
CA TRP A 652 10.72 -0.69 27.46
C TRP A 652 9.65 -1.51 26.72
N ALA A 653 8.56 -0.87 26.27
CA ALA A 653 7.49 -1.53 25.53
C ALA A 653 8.00 -2.12 24.20
N ALA A 654 8.82 -1.37 23.45
CA ALA A 654 9.42 -1.84 22.20
C ALA A 654 10.37 -3.02 22.41
N ASN A 655 11.21 -2.96 23.44
CA ASN A 655 12.15 -4.03 23.77
C ASN A 655 11.45 -5.32 24.19
N ILE A 656 10.37 -5.21 24.99
CA ILE A 656 9.53 -6.36 25.32
C ILE A 656 8.88 -6.93 24.06
N MET A 657 8.28 -6.08 23.22
CA MET A 657 7.66 -6.55 21.98
C MET A 657 8.66 -7.33 21.12
N MET A 658 9.85 -6.77 20.89
CA MET A 658 10.91 -7.45 20.13
C MET A 658 11.29 -8.80 20.73
N ARG A 659 11.47 -8.85 22.06
CA ARG A 659 11.82 -10.09 22.77
C ARG A 659 10.73 -11.15 22.68
N GLU A 660 9.47 -10.76 22.90
CA GLU A 660 8.37 -11.70 22.95
C GLU A 660 7.91 -12.15 21.56
N VAL A 661 7.99 -11.28 20.54
CA VAL A 661 7.82 -11.68 19.13
C VAL A 661 8.88 -12.71 18.75
N ALA A 662 10.15 -12.47 19.09
CA ALA A 662 11.23 -13.42 18.81
C ALA A 662 11.03 -14.80 19.48
N ARG A 663 10.39 -14.84 20.66
CA ARG A 663 10.09 -16.07 21.39
C ARG A 663 8.86 -16.81 20.85
N HIS A 664 7.75 -16.10 20.65
CA HIS A 664 6.47 -16.74 20.34
C HIS A 664 6.28 -17.05 18.86
N VAL A 665 6.92 -16.31 17.94
CA VAL A 665 6.90 -16.68 16.51
C VAL A 665 7.71 -17.97 16.29
N ALA A 666 8.77 -18.20 17.07
CA ALA A 666 9.54 -19.44 17.03
C ALA A 666 8.75 -20.69 17.47
N ASP A 667 7.76 -20.54 18.35
CA ASP A 667 6.93 -21.66 18.85
C ASP A 667 5.71 -21.93 17.93
N ASN A 668 5.13 -20.89 17.32
CA ASN A 668 4.00 -21.03 16.40
C ASN A 668 4.34 -21.77 15.09
N ASP A 669 5.62 -21.76 14.67
CA ASP A 669 6.07 -22.48 13.45
C ASP A 669 6.33 -23.98 13.70
N VAL A 670 6.32 -24.47 14.96
CA VAL A 670 6.64 -25.86 15.31
C VAL A 670 5.40 -26.74 15.52
N GLU A 671 4.22 -26.18 15.80
CA GLU A 671 2.98 -26.96 16.01
C GLU A 671 1.88 -26.64 14.98
N PRO A 672 1.84 -27.40 13.87
CA PRO A 672 0.59 -28.07 13.52
C PRO A 672 0.80 -29.51 12.98
N GLY A 673 1.82 -30.23 13.44
CA GLY A 673 2.16 -31.57 12.91
C GLY A 673 1.90 -32.77 13.83
N HIS A 674 1.82 -32.60 15.15
CA HIS A 674 2.10 -33.72 16.07
C HIS A 674 0.90 -34.36 16.81
N GLN A 675 -0.35 -34.00 16.51
CA GLN A 675 -1.52 -34.62 17.17
C GLN A 675 -2.51 -35.36 16.25
N ALA A 676 -2.23 -35.51 14.95
CA ALA A 676 -3.16 -36.18 14.02
C ALA A 676 -2.59 -37.46 13.39
N ARG A 677 -1.87 -38.31 14.14
CA ARG A 677 -1.58 -39.70 13.71
C ARG A 677 -1.53 -40.66 14.90
N ALA A 678 -2.70 -40.98 15.43
CA ALA A 678 -2.94 -42.24 16.10
C ALA A 678 -4.27 -42.80 15.59
N LYS A 679 -4.22 -43.54 14.48
CA LYS A 679 -5.29 -44.50 14.18
C LYS A 679 -5.02 -45.75 15.03
N PRO A 680 -6.02 -46.31 15.71
CA PRO A 680 -5.89 -47.63 16.29
C PRO A 680 -5.88 -48.67 15.16
N ASP A 681 -4.91 -49.58 15.17
CA ASP A 681 -4.95 -50.78 14.33
C ASP A 681 -6.04 -51.74 14.84
N PRO A 682 -6.67 -52.52 13.93
CA PRO A 682 -7.82 -53.36 14.21
C PRO A 682 -7.57 -54.55 15.15
#